data_AF-A0A955R8V4-F1
#
_entry.id   AF-A0A955R8V4-F1
#
_cell.length_a   1.000
_cell.length_b   1.000
_cell.length_c   1.000
_cell.angle_alpha   90.00
_cell.angle_beta   90.00
_cell.angle_gamma   90.00
#
_symmetry.space_group_name_H-M   'P 1'
#
loop_
_entity.id
_entity.type
_entity.pdbx_description
1 polymer ?
#
loop_
_entity_poly.entity_id
_entity_poly.type
_entity_poly.pdbx_seq_one_letter_code
_entity_poly.pdbx_strand_id
1 'polypeptide(L)'
;DADTDADTDTGMPPIDADGDGWSADDDCDDGDASVHPGATEVCDGVDQDCTGTPDDGLTFQDWWPDADLDGYGDADATPTSACAAPAGAVADGTDCDDARDDVHPGMAEVCDRVDQDCSGTADDGLPTQTFWRDADGDGYGDPAGASIVACGAPPGFVADDRDCDDTDDTVSPAGVEVCDGVDQDCSGAPDEGLTHDWYTDVDLDGYGAVVVAVDACTGPPESVDLGGDCDDADADRYPGAPIIVACDGVDTDCDGFVEEVFVPDVYPTPADAVAAASPGDIVCLRAGTWTGGLVIDRPLWLSGVSGSVLSGAPAGQRVLTVDTVGDVVLERLTIRDGAEGGLRVTRGDVVAESLTVSDNTCPGDGGGVILTGGTLDLSSSVVARNTSHGRHGGGVYTYSGTTLWLEGVTLDQNLVDATGHAVGGGLAADGDVIADLVNVTRNEVRTIGSFTAKGGGLYLGGTHQGRRLDLRGNVLRGSGGSGAALASSSGSFEQLVVVGNQAFGSSVYGAVSIGGGSIDHATVVGNSVRSDYCPDDPVAGIVLTSGVVSVHDTVLQDNVADRSACPHDPVALDGAGGPFAQVSWTLSYGHAGGDFPSSAAPGQDGNLSADAFPGVSFTGDPRGWSVRLPVGSPAIDAGEPGELDADGSAPDLGAYGGPGGEFHLMD
;
A
#
# COMPACT_ATOMS: atom_id res chain seq x y z
N ASP A 1 26.51 -146.24 44.30
CA ASP A 1 26.21 -147.19 43.22
C ASP A 1 26.24 -146.46 41.90
N ALA A 2 27.15 -146.90 41.00
CA ALA A 2 27.05 -146.97 39.53
C ALA A 2 26.56 -145.71 38.76
N ASP A 3 27.13 -145.26 37.63
CA ASP A 3 28.11 -145.77 36.66
C ASP A 3 28.27 -144.70 35.55
N THR A 4 29.41 -144.68 34.84
CA THR A 4 29.69 -144.28 33.42
C THR A 4 29.03 -143.04 32.78
N ASP A 5 29.74 -142.05 32.22
CA ASP A 5 30.65 -142.01 31.04
C ASP A 5 31.59 -140.76 31.14
N ALA A 6 32.78 -140.59 30.54
CA ALA A 6 33.41 -140.88 29.25
C ALA A 6 32.99 -139.98 28.05
N ASP A 7 33.80 -138.93 27.82
CA ASP A 7 34.09 -138.23 26.54
C ASP A 7 33.05 -137.19 26.03
N THR A 8 33.35 -135.88 25.90
CA THR A 8 34.15 -135.32 24.79
C THR A 8 34.49 -133.82 25.00
N ASP A 9 35.77 -133.48 24.75
CA ASP A 9 36.28 -132.34 23.95
C ASP A 9 35.20 -131.33 23.49
N THR A 10 35.24 -130.03 23.80
CA THR A 10 36.23 -129.08 23.27
C THR A 10 36.54 -127.92 24.22
N GLY A 11 37.81 -127.75 24.56
CA GLY A 11 38.33 -126.42 24.84
C GLY A 11 38.22 -125.58 23.56
N MET A 12 37.29 -124.63 23.55
CA MET A 12 37.44 -123.48 22.68
C MET A 12 38.44 -122.57 23.40
N PRO A 13 39.58 -122.19 22.79
CA PRO A 13 40.42 -121.16 23.39
C PRO A 13 39.53 -119.93 23.66
N PRO A 14 39.76 -119.20 24.77
CA PRO A 14 38.98 -118.00 25.06
C PRO A 14 39.03 -117.09 23.84
N ILE A 15 37.86 -116.60 23.44
CA ILE A 15 37.73 -115.78 22.24
C ILE A 15 38.33 -114.43 22.58
N ASP A 16 39.30 -114.04 21.77
CA ASP A 16 39.80 -112.68 21.61
C ASP A 16 38.96 -112.10 20.46
N ALA A 17 37.90 -111.36 20.78
CA ALA A 17 36.89 -111.01 19.78
C ALA A 17 37.28 -109.80 18.91
N ASP A 18 38.19 -108.94 19.38
CA ASP A 18 38.70 -107.78 18.64
C ASP A 18 40.14 -107.94 18.12
N GLY A 19 40.87 -108.95 18.57
CA GLY A 19 42.18 -109.36 18.07
C GLY A 19 43.37 -108.66 18.71
N ASP A 20 43.23 -108.10 19.92
CA ASP A 20 44.27 -107.30 20.58
C ASP A 20 45.29 -108.15 21.39
N GLY A 21 44.99 -109.43 21.56
CA GLY A 21 45.83 -110.41 22.26
C GLY A 21 45.47 -110.65 23.73
N TRP A 22 44.46 -109.98 24.26
CA TRP A 22 43.77 -110.32 25.51
C TRP A 22 42.54 -111.16 25.20
N SER A 23 41.86 -111.65 26.22
CA SER A 23 40.69 -112.51 26.01
C SER A 23 39.59 -112.10 26.95
N ALA A 24 38.34 -112.42 26.61
CA ALA A 24 37.15 -112.04 27.37
C ALA A 24 37.17 -112.26 28.90
N ASP A 25 38.06 -113.10 29.42
CA ASP A 25 38.22 -113.33 30.87
C ASP A 25 39.11 -112.28 31.56
N ASP A 26 40.01 -111.63 30.83
CA ASP A 26 41.00 -110.65 31.32
C ASP A 26 40.77 -109.23 30.74
N ASP A 27 40.00 -109.12 29.66
CA ASP A 27 39.63 -107.87 29.00
C ASP A 27 38.28 -107.35 29.52
N CYS A 28 38.23 -106.11 29.99
CA CYS A 28 37.02 -105.48 30.49
C CYS A 28 36.04 -105.05 29.38
N ASP A 29 36.48 -104.96 28.12
CA ASP A 29 35.62 -104.84 26.93
C ASP A 29 36.26 -105.54 25.70
N ASP A 30 36.15 -106.87 25.65
CA ASP A 30 36.64 -107.78 24.57
C ASP A 30 36.11 -107.46 23.15
N GLY A 31 35.27 -106.43 23.00
CA GLY A 31 34.81 -105.90 21.72
C GLY A 31 35.57 -104.67 21.21
N ASP A 32 36.49 -104.10 22.00
CA ASP A 32 37.25 -102.89 21.68
C ASP A 32 38.75 -103.05 21.99
N ALA A 33 39.54 -103.24 20.93
CA ALA A 33 40.99 -103.46 21.02
C ALA A 33 41.81 -102.29 21.62
N SER A 34 41.15 -101.18 21.99
CA SER A 34 41.77 -100.07 22.73
C SER A 34 41.54 -100.14 24.25
N VAL A 35 40.73 -101.10 24.71
CA VAL A 35 40.43 -101.39 26.12
C VAL A 35 41.03 -102.74 26.45
N HIS A 36 42.06 -102.76 27.29
CA HIS A 36 42.68 -103.99 27.78
C HIS A 36 43.62 -103.70 28.96
N PRO A 37 43.99 -104.69 29.78
CA PRO A 37 44.93 -104.48 30.88
C PRO A 37 46.22 -103.75 30.46
N GLY A 38 46.46 -102.58 31.07
CA GLY A 38 47.63 -101.74 30.79
C GLY A 38 47.58 -100.94 29.49
N ALA A 39 46.40 -100.76 28.88
CA ALA A 39 46.18 -99.75 27.85
C ALA A 39 46.48 -98.33 28.37
N THR A 40 46.58 -97.34 27.48
CA THR A 40 46.79 -95.94 27.88
C THR A 40 45.44 -95.26 27.99
N GLU A 41 45.17 -94.70 29.16
CA GLU A 41 43.94 -93.95 29.42
C GLU A 41 43.76 -92.76 28.47
N VAL A 42 42.51 -92.56 28.04
CA VAL A 42 42.06 -91.44 27.21
C VAL A 42 40.93 -90.75 27.96
N CYS A 43 40.95 -89.41 28.04
CA CYS A 43 39.96 -88.60 28.79
C CYS A 43 38.56 -88.65 28.13
N ASP A 44 37.88 -89.78 28.24
CA ASP A 44 36.57 -90.04 27.64
C ASP A 44 35.59 -90.74 28.61
N GLY A 45 36.03 -91.01 29.85
CA GLY A 45 35.22 -91.65 30.87
C GLY A 45 35.09 -93.17 30.72
N VAL A 46 35.87 -93.79 29.82
CA VAL A 46 36.04 -95.25 29.72
C VAL A 46 37.32 -95.66 30.47
N ASP A 47 37.32 -96.84 31.08
CA ASP A 47 38.46 -97.44 31.78
C ASP A 47 39.21 -98.31 30.77
N GLN A 48 40.18 -97.74 30.05
CA GLN A 48 40.90 -98.46 29.00
C GLN A 48 41.84 -99.49 29.57
N ASP A 49 42.46 -99.24 30.71
CA ASP A 49 43.48 -100.11 31.29
C ASP A 49 42.94 -101.17 32.26
N CYS A 50 41.62 -101.20 32.43
CA CYS A 50 40.84 -102.13 33.24
C CYS A 50 41.22 -102.12 34.73
N THR A 51 41.67 -100.98 35.27
CA THR A 51 42.02 -100.84 36.69
C THR A 51 40.81 -100.69 37.61
N GLY A 52 39.63 -100.42 37.06
CA GLY A 52 38.36 -100.22 37.76
C GLY A 52 38.03 -98.74 38.02
N THR A 53 38.81 -97.81 37.46
CA THR A 53 38.59 -96.36 37.56
C THR A 53 38.86 -95.70 36.21
N PRO A 54 37.82 -95.24 35.50
CA PRO A 54 38.01 -94.50 34.25
C PRO A 54 38.89 -93.27 34.42
N ASP A 55 39.68 -92.95 33.39
CA ASP A 55 40.54 -91.78 33.28
C ASP A 55 41.63 -91.68 34.38
N ASP A 56 42.03 -92.80 34.99
CA ASP A 56 43.07 -92.78 36.01
C ASP A 56 44.47 -92.54 35.40
N GLY A 57 45.43 -92.12 36.23
CA GLY A 57 46.75 -91.71 35.74
C GLY A 57 46.77 -90.43 34.86
N LEU A 58 45.63 -89.84 34.49
CA LEU A 58 45.54 -88.55 33.82
C LEU A 58 45.69 -87.37 34.81
N THR A 59 46.14 -86.22 34.29
CA THR A 59 46.25 -85.00 35.10
C THR A 59 44.97 -84.18 34.96
N PHE A 60 44.28 -83.98 36.08
CA PHE A 60 43.13 -83.08 36.16
C PHE A 60 43.60 -81.67 36.51
N GLN A 61 43.05 -80.68 35.82
CA GLN A 61 43.21 -79.28 36.14
C GLN A 61 41.86 -78.58 36.15
N ASP A 62 41.83 -77.41 36.76
CA ASP A 62 40.65 -76.57 36.87
C ASP A 62 40.44 -75.78 35.57
N TRP A 63 39.18 -75.70 35.13
CA TRP A 63 38.75 -74.98 33.94
C TRP A 63 37.60 -74.04 34.29
N TRP A 64 37.72 -72.77 33.90
CA TRP A 64 36.73 -71.71 34.09
C TRP A 64 35.97 -71.49 32.79
N PRO A 65 34.64 -71.24 32.86
CA PRO A 65 33.90 -70.83 31.66
C PRO A 65 34.52 -69.56 31.09
N ASP A 66 34.53 -69.48 29.77
CA ASP A 66 35.04 -68.35 28.98
C ASP A 66 33.90 -67.99 28.01
N ALA A 67 33.04 -67.04 28.43
CA ALA A 67 31.80 -66.76 27.72
C ALA A 67 31.98 -65.80 26.53
N ASP A 68 33.00 -64.93 26.55
CA ASP A 68 33.32 -63.99 25.46
C ASP A 68 34.45 -64.46 24.51
N LEU A 69 35.17 -65.52 24.87
CA LEU A 69 36.18 -66.21 24.09
C LEU A 69 37.51 -65.44 23.92
N ASP A 70 37.91 -64.65 24.92
CA ASP A 70 39.17 -63.90 24.91
C ASP A 70 40.39 -64.72 25.41
N GLY A 71 40.14 -65.87 26.03
CA GLY A 71 41.15 -66.79 26.57
C GLY A 71 41.37 -66.71 28.07
N TYR A 72 40.67 -65.82 28.77
CA TYR A 72 40.52 -65.75 30.21
C TYR A 72 39.11 -66.21 30.59
N GLY A 73 38.95 -66.74 31.79
CA GLY A 73 37.68 -67.29 32.25
C GLY A 73 37.23 -66.63 33.54
N ASP A 74 35.92 -66.61 33.75
CA ASP A 74 35.22 -65.97 34.86
C ASP A 74 35.89 -66.24 36.23
N ALA A 75 36.54 -65.23 36.80
CA ALA A 75 37.18 -65.34 38.11
C ALA A 75 36.19 -65.57 39.26
N ASP A 76 34.91 -65.21 39.07
CA ASP A 76 33.83 -65.43 40.03
C ASP A 76 33.15 -66.81 39.87
N ALA A 77 33.41 -67.52 38.75
CA ALA A 77 32.89 -68.85 38.54
C ALA A 77 33.62 -69.92 39.39
N THR A 78 32.88 -70.95 39.77
CA THR A 78 33.49 -72.16 40.34
C THR A 78 34.07 -73.01 39.21
N PRO A 79 35.37 -73.34 39.21
CA PRO A 79 35.97 -74.10 38.12
C PRO A 79 35.48 -75.55 38.08
N THR A 80 35.52 -76.13 36.89
CA THR A 80 35.30 -77.56 36.65
C THR A 80 36.64 -78.27 36.54
N SER A 81 36.88 -79.25 37.42
CA SER A 81 38.10 -80.07 37.36
C SER A 81 37.94 -81.20 36.35
N ALA A 82 38.75 -81.20 35.28
CA ALA A 82 38.68 -82.19 34.20
C ALA A 82 40.06 -82.47 33.59
N CYS A 83 40.26 -83.68 33.05
CA CYS A 83 41.49 -84.08 32.35
C CYS A 83 41.62 -83.47 30.94
N ALA A 84 40.56 -82.84 30.42
CA ALA A 84 40.54 -82.09 29.18
C ALA A 84 39.61 -80.87 29.32
N ALA A 85 39.86 -79.81 28.54
CA ALA A 85 39.06 -78.60 28.56
C ALA A 85 37.59 -78.89 28.22
N PRO A 86 36.63 -78.58 29.12
CA PRO A 86 35.23 -78.50 28.75
C PRO A 86 35.01 -77.51 27.59
N ALA A 87 33.97 -77.72 26.79
CA ALA A 87 33.67 -76.80 25.69
C ALA A 87 33.35 -75.40 26.22
N GLY A 88 34.09 -74.38 25.75
CA GLY A 88 33.94 -72.99 26.18
C GLY A 88 34.53 -72.70 27.57
N ALA A 89 35.61 -73.41 27.94
CA ALA A 89 36.30 -73.17 29.20
C ALA A 89 37.83 -73.11 29.00
N VAL A 90 38.50 -72.28 29.79
CA VAL A 90 39.94 -72.02 29.76
C VAL A 90 40.59 -72.25 31.13
N ALA A 91 41.91 -72.39 31.14
CA ALA A 91 42.65 -72.69 32.37
C ALA A 91 42.96 -71.45 33.22
N ASP A 92 42.81 -70.25 32.66
CA ASP A 92 43.13 -68.99 33.34
C ASP A 92 41.85 -68.32 33.85
N GLY A 93 41.50 -68.57 35.11
CA GLY A 93 40.29 -68.02 35.75
C GLY A 93 40.49 -66.63 36.34
N THR A 94 41.06 -65.69 35.58
CA THR A 94 41.42 -64.34 36.08
C THR A 94 40.64 -63.20 35.45
N ASP A 95 39.61 -63.51 34.67
CA ASP A 95 38.74 -62.51 34.07
C ASP A 95 37.81 -61.86 35.11
N CYS A 96 37.80 -60.53 35.17
CA CYS A 96 36.92 -59.78 36.06
C CYS A 96 35.55 -59.41 35.45
N ASP A 97 35.33 -59.58 34.14
CA ASP A 97 34.05 -59.47 33.45
C ASP A 97 33.98 -60.38 32.20
N ASP A 98 33.75 -61.69 32.41
CA ASP A 98 33.68 -62.78 31.42
C ASP A 98 32.64 -62.61 30.28
N ALA A 99 31.91 -61.51 30.27
CA ALA A 99 30.98 -61.15 29.22
C ALA A 99 31.56 -60.15 28.20
N ARG A 100 32.82 -59.72 28.37
CA ARG A 100 33.47 -58.65 27.64
C ARG A 100 34.92 -58.98 27.27
N ASP A 101 35.14 -59.27 25.99
CA ASP A 101 36.46 -59.57 25.41
C ASP A 101 37.48 -58.41 25.46
N ASP A 102 37.06 -57.25 25.96
CA ASP A 102 37.90 -56.07 26.18
C ASP A 102 38.25 -55.82 27.66
N VAL A 103 37.86 -56.72 28.57
CA VAL A 103 38.11 -56.65 30.01
C VAL A 103 38.77 -57.94 30.47
N HIS A 104 40.09 -57.94 30.56
CA HIS A 104 40.86 -59.08 31.06
C HIS A 104 42.28 -58.65 31.45
N PRO A 105 43.00 -59.46 32.25
CA PRO A 105 44.34 -59.09 32.72
C PRO A 105 45.30 -58.67 31.62
N GLY A 106 45.92 -57.50 31.81
CA GLY A 106 46.92 -56.94 30.90
C GLY A 106 46.36 -56.21 29.69
N MET A 107 45.05 -55.95 29.64
CA MET A 107 44.47 -55.01 28.67
C MET A 107 44.95 -53.58 28.88
N ALA A 108 44.77 -52.75 27.86
CA ALA A 108 45.08 -51.33 27.96
C ALA A 108 43.83 -50.60 28.43
N GLU A 109 43.99 -49.83 29.51
CA GLU A 109 42.92 -48.96 30.03
C GLU A 109 42.40 -47.99 28.96
N VAL A 110 41.10 -47.78 28.98
CA VAL A 110 40.39 -46.76 28.19
C VAL A 110 39.68 -45.85 29.18
N CYS A 111 39.68 -44.54 28.94
CA CYS A 111 39.07 -43.55 29.85
C CYS A 111 37.52 -43.63 29.83
N ASP A 112 36.95 -44.72 30.35
CA ASP A 112 35.53 -45.04 30.33
C ASP A 112 35.00 -45.47 31.71
N ARG A 113 35.85 -45.44 32.75
CA ARG A 113 35.57 -45.85 34.13
C ARG A 113 35.32 -47.34 34.31
N VAL A 114 35.72 -48.16 33.35
CA VAL A 114 35.82 -49.60 33.51
C VAL A 114 37.29 -49.96 33.74
N ASP A 115 37.52 -51.01 34.50
CA ASP A 115 38.84 -51.57 34.81
C ASP A 115 39.12 -52.67 33.77
N GLN A 116 39.75 -52.32 32.66
CA GLN A 116 39.97 -53.25 31.55
C GLN A 116 41.03 -54.27 31.89
N ASP A 117 42.06 -53.87 32.62
CA ASP A 117 43.21 -54.72 32.91
C ASP A 117 43.05 -55.54 34.19
N CYS A 118 41.88 -55.46 34.82
CA CYS A 118 41.52 -56.14 36.07
C CYS A 118 42.52 -55.85 37.22
N SER A 119 43.15 -54.68 37.24
CA SER A 119 44.10 -54.27 38.29
C SER A 119 43.41 -53.96 39.63
N GLY A 120 42.09 -53.73 39.60
CA GLY A 120 41.27 -53.30 40.73
C GLY A 120 41.02 -51.80 40.76
N THR A 121 41.48 -51.04 39.76
CA THR A 121 41.27 -49.59 39.64
C THR A 121 41.03 -49.17 38.19
N ALA A 122 39.79 -48.79 37.87
CA ALA A 122 39.46 -48.25 36.55
C ALA A 122 40.24 -46.98 36.20
N ASP A 123 40.57 -46.85 34.90
CA ASP A 123 41.27 -45.73 34.27
C ASP A 123 42.68 -45.47 34.82
N ASP A 124 43.34 -46.46 35.44
CA ASP A 124 44.68 -46.26 35.98
C ASP A 124 45.77 -46.22 34.89
N GLY A 125 46.93 -45.67 35.21
CA GLY A 125 48.02 -45.52 34.23
C GLY A 125 47.76 -44.55 33.06
N LEU A 126 46.56 -44.01 32.91
CA LEU A 126 46.21 -43.06 31.85
C LEU A 126 46.78 -41.65 32.11
N PRO A 127 47.20 -40.92 31.05
CA PRO A 127 47.60 -39.53 31.20
C PRO A 127 46.39 -38.70 31.63
N THR A 128 46.56 -37.91 32.69
CA THR A 128 45.53 -36.98 33.16
C THR A 128 45.91 -35.54 32.83
N GLN A 129 44.91 -34.73 32.53
CA GLN A 129 45.04 -33.28 32.37
C GLN A 129 43.92 -32.57 33.12
N THR A 130 44.08 -31.25 33.28
CA THR A 130 43.04 -30.41 33.89
C THR A 130 42.02 -30.04 32.82
N PHE A 131 40.75 -30.06 33.20
CA PHE A 131 39.63 -29.54 32.41
C PHE A 131 38.91 -28.49 33.24
N TRP A 132 38.43 -27.43 32.59
CA TRP A 132 37.73 -26.30 33.19
C TRP A 132 36.27 -26.36 32.82
N ARG A 133 35.40 -25.88 33.71
CA ARG A 133 33.98 -25.85 33.46
C ARG A 133 33.71 -24.93 32.26
N ASP A 134 32.92 -25.43 31.33
CA ASP A 134 32.37 -24.72 30.18
C ASP A 134 30.87 -24.58 30.44
N ALA A 135 30.46 -23.39 30.85
CA ALA A 135 29.16 -23.15 31.44
C ALA A 135 28.11 -22.69 30.43
N ASP A 136 28.52 -22.02 29.36
CA ASP A 136 27.66 -21.57 28.26
C ASP A 136 27.73 -22.50 27.03
N GLY A 137 28.75 -23.36 26.93
CA GLY A 137 28.84 -24.45 25.97
C GLY A 137 29.59 -24.10 24.69
N ASP A 138 30.45 -23.08 24.71
CA ASP A 138 31.12 -22.55 23.52
C ASP A 138 32.44 -23.28 23.16
N GLY A 139 32.94 -24.12 24.08
CA GLY A 139 34.15 -24.93 23.91
C GLY A 139 35.38 -24.40 24.66
N TYR A 140 35.27 -23.28 25.34
CA TYR A 140 36.26 -22.71 26.25
C TYR A 140 35.73 -22.75 27.69
N GLY A 141 36.62 -22.70 28.67
CA GLY A 141 36.23 -22.74 30.08
C GLY A 141 36.92 -21.67 30.89
N ASP A 142 36.31 -21.29 32.01
CA ASP A 142 36.79 -20.22 32.89
C ASP A 142 38.08 -20.64 33.62
N PRO A 143 39.24 -19.97 33.41
CA PRO A 143 40.47 -20.25 34.14
C PRO A 143 40.37 -19.95 35.65
N ALA A 144 39.45 -19.07 36.05
CA ALA A 144 39.12 -18.76 37.44
C ALA A 144 38.01 -19.68 38.03
N GLY A 145 37.40 -20.50 37.18
CA GLY A 145 36.25 -21.35 37.49
C GLY A 145 36.60 -22.67 38.16
N ALA A 146 35.62 -23.58 38.17
CA ALA A 146 35.82 -24.93 38.70
C ALA A 146 36.64 -25.76 37.70
N SER A 147 37.68 -26.46 38.18
CA SER A 147 38.47 -27.38 37.36
C SER A 147 38.54 -28.79 37.94
N ILE A 148 38.77 -29.77 37.08
CA ILE A 148 38.86 -31.20 37.42
C ILE A 148 40.03 -31.84 36.68
N VAL A 149 40.74 -32.76 37.35
CA VAL A 149 41.78 -33.57 36.72
C VAL A 149 41.18 -34.91 36.32
N ALA A 150 41.25 -35.25 35.04
CA ALA A 150 40.69 -36.48 34.48
C ALA A 150 41.53 -36.98 33.29
N CYS A 151 41.34 -38.23 32.87
CA CYS A 151 41.96 -38.80 31.66
C CYS A 151 41.27 -38.37 30.35
N GLY A 152 40.09 -37.77 30.46
CA GLY A 152 39.26 -37.28 29.36
C GLY A 152 38.27 -36.24 29.87
N ALA A 153 37.75 -35.41 28.97
CA ALA A 153 36.88 -34.29 29.32
C ALA A 153 35.55 -34.79 29.92
N PRO A 154 35.24 -34.48 31.18
CA PRO A 154 33.92 -34.78 31.74
C PRO A 154 32.83 -33.93 31.05
N PRO A 155 31.55 -34.37 31.06
CA PRO A 155 30.46 -33.55 30.52
C PRO A 155 30.40 -32.16 31.16
N GLY A 156 30.40 -31.10 30.35
CA GLY A 156 30.40 -29.70 30.78
C GLY A 156 31.78 -29.16 31.19
N PHE A 157 32.85 -29.82 30.77
CA PHE A 157 34.22 -29.37 30.98
C PHE A 157 35.03 -29.48 29.68
N VAL A 158 35.95 -28.55 29.46
CA VAL A 158 36.82 -28.48 28.29
C VAL A 158 38.28 -28.29 28.68
N ALA A 159 39.19 -28.58 27.76
CA ALA A 159 40.63 -28.51 28.01
C ALA A 159 41.22 -27.10 27.86
N ASP A 160 40.46 -26.20 27.25
CA ASP A 160 40.90 -24.86 26.89
C ASP A 160 40.37 -23.85 27.90
N ASP A 161 41.26 -23.19 28.64
CA ASP A 161 40.92 -22.34 29.79
C ASP A 161 40.94 -20.85 29.47
N ARG A 162 40.70 -20.50 28.20
CA ARG A 162 40.92 -19.13 27.69
C ARG A 162 39.65 -18.31 27.58
N ASP A 163 38.57 -18.76 28.21
CA ASP A 163 37.32 -18.01 28.28
C ASP A 163 37.46 -16.82 29.25
N CYS A 164 37.04 -15.63 28.80
CA CYS A 164 37.01 -14.43 29.61
C CYS A 164 35.62 -14.10 30.21
N ASP A 165 34.54 -14.69 29.70
CA ASP A 165 33.19 -14.67 30.28
C ASP A 165 32.44 -15.98 30.00
N ASP A 166 32.67 -16.98 30.86
CA ASP A 166 32.02 -18.30 30.89
C ASP A 166 30.53 -18.24 31.28
N THR A 167 29.83 -17.18 30.89
CA THR A 167 28.38 -17.08 30.97
C THR A 167 27.75 -16.62 29.66
N ASP A 168 28.54 -16.34 28.64
CA ASP A 168 28.15 -15.82 27.34
C ASP A 168 28.90 -16.54 26.21
N ASP A 169 28.19 -17.37 25.44
CA ASP A 169 28.74 -18.19 24.36
C ASP A 169 29.26 -17.39 23.15
N THR A 170 29.17 -16.07 23.21
CA THR A 170 29.73 -15.15 22.21
C THR A 170 31.06 -14.52 22.61
N VAL A 171 31.52 -14.75 23.85
CA VAL A 171 32.71 -14.13 24.45
C VAL A 171 33.78 -15.17 24.75
N SER A 172 34.67 -15.44 23.79
CA SER A 172 35.77 -16.39 23.93
C SER A 172 36.85 -16.18 22.86
N PRO A 173 37.98 -16.89 22.87
CA PRO A 173 39.02 -16.72 21.83
C PRO A 173 38.58 -16.95 20.38
N ALA A 174 37.38 -17.48 20.15
CA ALA A 174 36.78 -17.60 18.83
C ALA A 174 35.63 -16.60 18.56
N GLY A 175 35.31 -15.75 19.54
CA GLY A 175 34.34 -14.68 19.42
C GLY A 175 34.69 -13.71 18.30
N VAL A 176 33.66 -13.06 17.76
CA VAL A 176 33.79 -12.08 16.69
C VAL A 176 33.43 -10.73 17.29
N GLU A 177 34.39 -9.81 17.27
CA GLU A 177 34.19 -8.44 17.72
C GLU A 177 32.96 -7.81 17.07
N VAL A 178 32.19 -7.10 17.89
CA VAL A 178 31.07 -6.24 17.49
C VAL A 178 31.16 -4.95 18.29
N CYS A 179 30.76 -3.81 17.72
CA CYS A 179 30.88 -2.49 18.37
C CYS A 179 29.94 -2.29 19.58
N ASP A 180 30.15 -3.02 20.67
CA ASP A 180 29.37 -2.95 21.90
C ASP A 180 30.20 -2.68 23.16
N GLY A 181 31.53 -2.60 23.02
CA GLY A 181 32.46 -2.31 24.10
C GLY A 181 32.78 -3.50 25.01
N VAL A 182 32.36 -4.71 24.62
CA VAL A 182 32.84 -5.98 25.18
C VAL A 182 34.01 -6.48 24.33
N ASP A 183 34.84 -7.35 24.91
CA ASP A 183 36.01 -7.98 24.26
C ASP A 183 35.58 -9.41 23.95
N GLN A 184 35.01 -9.63 22.75
CA GLN A 184 34.41 -10.90 22.37
C GLN A 184 35.46 -11.95 22.09
N ASP A 185 36.64 -11.57 21.58
CA ASP A 185 37.70 -12.50 21.23
C ASP A 185 38.74 -12.73 22.34
N CYS A 186 38.51 -12.14 23.52
CA CYS A 186 39.38 -12.17 24.70
C CYS A 186 40.84 -11.72 24.40
N SER A 187 41.06 -10.83 23.42
CA SER A 187 42.40 -10.32 23.09
C SER A 187 42.96 -9.35 24.15
N GLY A 188 42.09 -8.81 25.02
CA GLY A 188 42.42 -7.83 26.04
C GLY A 188 42.16 -6.38 25.64
N ALA A 189 41.53 -6.14 24.50
CA ALA A 189 40.94 -4.87 24.11
C ALA A 189 39.50 -5.13 23.66
N PRO A 190 38.53 -4.24 23.93
CA PRO A 190 37.22 -4.31 23.30
C PRO A 190 37.24 -3.62 21.93
N ASP A 191 36.46 -4.15 20.99
CA ASP A 191 36.16 -3.60 19.67
C ASP A 191 37.39 -3.41 18.74
N GLU A 192 38.51 -4.11 18.94
CA GLU A 192 39.70 -3.86 18.11
C GLU A 192 39.56 -4.36 16.67
N GLY A 193 40.21 -3.65 15.75
CA GLY A 193 40.15 -3.98 14.33
C GLY A 193 38.82 -3.65 13.66
N LEU A 194 37.82 -3.18 14.42
CA LEU A 194 36.56 -2.65 13.90
C LEU A 194 36.66 -1.14 13.68
N THR A 195 36.51 -0.75 12.42
CA THR A 195 36.60 0.64 11.96
C THR A 195 35.54 0.87 10.91
N HIS A 196 34.60 1.77 11.18
CA HIS A 196 33.58 2.23 10.23
C HIS A 196 33.83 3.71 9.92
N ASP A 197 33.62 4.08 8.66
CA ASP A 197 33.61 5.48 8.24
C ASP A 197 32.27 6.09 8.65
N TRP A 198 32.31 7.08 9.55
CA TRP A 198 31.14 7.85 9.98
C TRP A 198 31.14 9.23 9.34
N TYR A 199 30.00 9.59 8.79
CA TYR A 199 29.76 10.85 8.10
C TYR A 199 28.81 11.69 8.96
N THR A 200 29.11 12.99 9.12
CA THR A 200 28.15 13.90 9.77
C THR A 200 26.88 13.94 8.92
N ASP A 201 25.73 13.89 9.58
CA ASP A 201 24.40 13.93 8.96
C ASP A 201 23.66 15.12 9.60
N VAL A 202 23.70 16.28 8.93
CA VAL A 202 23.20 17.53 9.51
C VAL A 202 21.69 17.68 9.34
N ASP A 203 21.09 17.12 8.30
CA ASP A 203 19.66 17.23 8.00
C ASP A 203 18.81 16.00 8.36
N LEU A 204 19.46 14.90 8.73
CA LEU A 204 18.88 13.66 9.24
C LEU A 204 18.11 12.84 8.21
N ASP A 205 18.56 12.83 6.96
CA ASP A 205 17.99 11.99 5.90
C ASP A 205 18.52 10.55 5.86
N GLY A 206 19.60 10.27 6.59
CA GLY A 206 20.25 8.96 6.68
C GLY A 206 21.48 8.79 5.79
N TYR A 207 21.86 9.81 5.03
CA TYR A 207 23.13 9.95 4.34
C TYR A 207 23.92 11.09 4.97
N GLY A 208 25.22 10.90 5.10
CA GLY A 208 26.10 11.95 5.58
C GLY A 208 26.97 12.50 4.46
N ALA A 209 27.58 13.66 4.74
CA ALA A 209 28.39 14.42 3.82
C ALA A 209 29.37 13.58 2.97
N VAL A 210 29.78 14.10 1.80
CA VAL A 210 30.77 13.44 0.91
C VAL A 210 32.12 13.10 1.60
N VAL A 211 32.45 13.72 2.73
CA VAL A 211 33.72 13.51 3.44
C VAL A 211 33.53 12.78 4.76
N VAL A 212 34.34 11.74 4.98
CA VAL A 212 34.39 11.01 6.24
C VAL A 212 34.73 11.98 7.37
N ALA A 213 33.88 12.02 8.41
CA ALA A 213 34.08 12.87 9.57
C ALA A 213 34.98 12.20 10.61
N VAL A 214 34.74 10.91 10.89
CA VAL A 214 35.48 10.11 11.87
C VAL A 214 35.54 8.66 11.43
N ASP A 215 36.70 8.03 11.57
CA ASP A 215 36.87 6.57 11.49
C ASP A 215 36.85 6.00 12.92
N ALA A 216 35.82 5.23 13.26
CA ALA A 216 35.59 4.67 14.58
C ALA A 216 34.64 3.46 14.54
N CYS A 217 34.65 2.62 15.57
CA CYS A 217 33.69 1.52 15.70
C CYS A 217 32.26 2.05 15.91
N THR A 218 32.10 2.96 16.87
CA THR A 218 30.82 3.61 17.15
C THR A 218 30.81 5.05 16.63
N GLY A 219 29.70 5.41 15.99
CA GLY A 219 29.51 6.73 15.41
C GLY A 219 29.41 7.82 16.47
N PRO A 220 29.99 9.00 16.24
CA PRO A 220 29.61 10.20 16.96
C PRO A 220 28.09 10.43 16.93
N PRO A 221 27.51 11.14 17.91
CA PRO A 221 26.13 11.62 17.78
C PRO A 221 25.95 12.40 16.47
N GLU A 222 24.78 12.25 15.83
CA GLU A 222 24.45 12.95 14.57
C GLU A 222 25.39 12.55 13.41
N SER A 223 25.71 11.26 13.32
CA SER A 223 26.45 10.67 12.20
C SER A 223 25.81 9.38 11.72
N VAL A 224 26.06 9.05 10.45
CA VAL A 224 25.63 7.81 9.79
C VAL A 224 26.80 7.10 9.10
N ASP A 225 26.61 5.83 8.76
CA ASP A 225 27.60 4.98 8.08
C ASP A 225 27.43 4.97 6.54
N LEU A 226 26.42 5.67 6.02
CA LEU A 226 26.21 5.91 4.59
C LEU A 226 26.68 7.32 4.25
N GLY A 227 27.73 7.43 3.44
CA GLY A 227 28.22 8.72 2.95
C GLY A 227 27.74 9.03 1.54
N GLY A 228 28.07 10.23 1.06
CA GLY A 228 27.87 10.64 -0.34
C GLY A 228 26.80 11.71 -0.53
N ASP A 229 26.25 12.23 0.56
CA ASP A 229 25.39 13.41 0.52
C ASP A 229 26.18 14.61 -0.02
N CYS A 230 25.69 15.12 -1.16
CA CYS A 230 26.30 16.20 -1.89
C CYS A 230 25.85 17.60 -1.45
N ASP A 231 24.87 17.74 -0.56
CA ASP A 231 24.56 18.91 0.28
C ASP A 231 23.88 18.50 1.60
N ASP A 232 24.70 18.09 2.58
CA ASP A 232 24.35 17.56 3.91
C ASP A 232 23.42 18.43 4.79
N ALA A 233 23.01 19.60 4.30
CA ALA A 233 22.07 20.49 4.96
C ALA A 233 20.66 20.49 4.33
N ASP A 234 20.44 19.67 3.30
CA ASP A 234 19.22 19.54 2.53
C ASP A 234 18.77 18.07 2.41
N ALA A 235 17.82 17.66 3.27
CA ALA A 235 17.34 16.28 3.39
C ALA A 235 16.67 15.68 2.14
N ASP A 236 16.49 16.49 1.10
CA ASP A 236 16.01 16.04 -0.20
C ASP A 236 17.16 15.69 -1.17
N ARG A 237 18.43 15.86 -0.77
CA ARG A 237 19.61 15.75 -1.64
C ARG A 237 20.59 14.67 -1.19
N TYR A 238 20.37 13.45 -1.64
CA TYR A 238 21.19 12.31 -1.25
C TYR A 238 21.30 11.25 -2.36
N PRO A 239 22.28 10.33 -2.30
CA PRO A 239 22.41 9.23 -3.24
C PRO A 239 21.11 8.43 -3.48
N GLY A 240 20.54 8.56 -4.67
CA GLY A 240 19.29 7.88 -5.05
C GLY A 240 18.01 8.54 -4.51
N ALA A 241 18.07 9.81 -4.14
CA ALA A 241 16.89 10.59 -3.79
C ALA A 241 15.82 10.58 -4.89
N PRO A 242 14.53 10.61 -4.55
CA PRO A 242 13.47 10.81 -5.53
C PRO A 242 13.70 12.12 -6.29
N ILE A 243 13.62 12.07 -7.63
CA ILE A 243 13.81 13.25 -8.46
C ILE A 243 12.73 14.30 -8.14
N ILE A 244 13.14 15.45 -7.60
CA ILE A 244 12.28 16.60 -7.34
C ILE A 244 12.35 17.54 -8.53
N VAL A 245 11.22 17.81 -9.17
CA VAL A 245 11.19 18.66 -10.37
C VAL A 245 11.08 20.14 -9.99
N ALA A 246 12.19 20.73 -9.57
CA ALA A 246 12.27 22.14 -9.19
C ALA A 246 12.64 23.05 -10.37
N CYS A 247 13.33 22.52 -11.38
CA CYS A 247 14.00 23.30 -12.43
C CYS A 247 14.96 24.33 -11.85
N ASP A 248 15.75 23.94 -10.86
CA ASP A 248 16.80 24.76 -10.24
C ASP A 248 18.22 24.34 -10.68
N GLY A 249 18.37 23.17 -11.31
CA GLY A 249 19.65 22.65 -11.79
C GLY A 249 20.48 22.00 -10.68
N VAL A 250 19.80 21.55 -9.63
CA VAL A 250 20.38 20.87 -8.47
C VAL A 250 20.33 19.36 -8.75
N ASP A 251 21.50 18.73 -8.75
CA ASP A 251 21.66 17.27 -8.82
C ASP A 251 21.13 16.67 -7.51
N THR A 252 19.90 16.18 -7.52
CA THR A 252 19.17 15.81 -6.29
C THR A 252 19.57 14.42 -5.82
N ASP A 253 19.88 13.51 -6.75
CA ASP A 253 20.24 12.12 -6.42
C ASP A 253 21.75 11.88 -6.25
N CYS A 254 22.56 12.95 -6.30
CA CYS A 254 24.01 12.96 -6.13
C CYS A 254 24.76 12.01 -7.09
N ASP A 255 24.21 11.69 -8.27
CA ASP A 255 24.86 10.82 -9.25
C ASP A 255 25.88 11.55 -10.16
N GLY A 256 25.95 12.88 -10.02
CA GLY A 256 26.82 13.76 -10.79
C GLY A 256 26.18 14.30 -12.07
N PHE A 257 24.91 13.98 -12.34
CA PHE A 257 24.12 14.46 -13.45
C PHE A 257 22.88 15.20 -12.96
N VAL A 258 22.57 16.31 -13.63
CA VAL A 258 21.30 17.00 -13.42
C VAL A 258 20.27 16.37 -14.37
N GLU A 259 19.17 15.87 -13.82
CA GLU A 259 18.11 15.17 -14.56
C GLU A 259 17.30 16.12 -15.45
N GLU A 260 17.35 17.41 -15.11
CA GLU A 260 16.60 18.47 -15.76
C GLU A 260 17.33 19.01 -17.00
N VAL A 261 16.67 18.88 -18.15
CA VAL A 261 17.16 19.44 -19.40
C VAL A 261 16.72 20.89 -19.52
N PHE A 262 17.65 21.83 -19.29
CA PHE A 262 17.38 23.26 -19.45
C PHE A 262 17.43 23.72 -20.90
N VAL A 263 16.42 24.49 -21.30
CA VAL A 263 16.34 25.20 -22.58
C VAL A 263 16.61 26.70 -22.32
N PRO A 264 17.62 27.33 -22.97
CA PRO A 264 18.29 26.86 -24.19
C PRO A 264 19.67 26.20 -23.97
N ASP A 265 20.02 25.83 -22.73
CA ASP A 265 21.38 25.46 -22.36
C ASP A 265 21.89 24.22 -23.12
N VAL A 266 21.05 23.19 -23.23
CA VAL A 266 21.36 21.95 -23.95
C VAL A 266 20.83 21.99 -25.38
N TYR A 267 19.59 22.44 -25.55
CA TYR A 267 18.91 22.51 -26.84
C TYR A 267 18.43 23.94 -27.12
N PRO A 268 18.54 24.44 -28.35
CA PRO A 268 18.24 25.84 -28.64
C PRO A 268 16.74 26.17 -28.55
N THR A 269 15.85 25.18 -28.66
CA THR A 269 14.39 25.38 -28.59
C THR A 269 13.69 24.29 -27.79
N PRO A 270 12.49 24.55 -27.24
CA PRO A 270 11.68 23.51 -26.57
C PRO A 270 11.33 22.35 -27.51
N ALA A 271 11.13 22.63 -28.79
CA ALA A 271 10.83 21.60 -29.77
C ALA A 271 12.02 20.65 -30.00
N ASP A 272 13.24 21.18 -30.02
CA ASP A 272 14.45 20.36 -30.12
C ASP A 272 14.68 19.51 -28.87
N ALA A 273 14.41 20.07 -27.68
CA ALA A 273 14.49 19.35 -26.41
C ALA A 273 13.47 18.20 -26.36
N VAL A 274 12.18 18.49 -26.63
CA VAL A 274 11.13 17.46 -26.65
C VAL A 274 11.40 16.40 -27.72
N ALA A 275 11.95 16.78 -28.89
CA ALA A 275 12.29 15.81 -29.93
C ALA A 275 13.40 14.85 -29.49
N ALA A 276 14.37 15.32 -28.69
CA ALA A 276 15.48 14.52 -28.16
C ALA A 276 15.14 13.75 -26.87
N ALA A 277 14.10 14.16 -26.15
CA ALA A 277 13.70 13.57 -24.88
C ALA A 277 13.29 12.09 -25.00
N SER A 278 13.68 11.29 -24.02
CA SER A 278 13.14 9.96 -23.76
C SER A 278 11.85 10.03 -22.92
N PRO A 279 11.00 8.99 -22.93
CA PRO A 279 9.85 8.94 -22.04
C PRO A 279 10.25 9.07 -20.57
N GLY A 280 9.66 10.02 -19.85
CA GLY A 280 9.96 10.32 -18.45
C GLY A 280 10.94 11.48 -18.22
N ASP A 281 11.59 11.99 -19.27
CA ASP A 281 12.54 13.10 -19.14
C ASP A 281 11.87 14.39 -18.63
N ILE A 282 12.66 15.22 -17.95
CA ILE A 282 12.26 16.53 -17.44
C ILE A 282 12.85 17.62 -18.32
N VAL A 283 12.00 18.43 -18.93
CA VAL A 283 12.38 19.57 -19.77
C VAL A 283 12.01 20.88 -19.05
N CYS A 284 13.03 21.66 -18.71
CA CYS A 284 12.90 22.92 -18.00
C CYS A 284 13.10 24.12 -18.93
N LEU A 285 12.10 24.99 -19.04
CA LEU A 285 12.16 26.19 -19.87
C LEU A 285 12.61 27.38 -19.03
N ARG A 286 13.76 27.97 -19.36
CA ARG A 286 14.18 29.25 -18.78
C ARG A 286 13.19 30.37 -19.16
N ALA A 287 13.18 31.41 -18.34
CA ALA A 287 12.32 32.58 -18.52
C ALA A 287 12.56 33.21 -19.91
N GLY A 288 11.48 33.49 -20.62
CA GLY A 288 11.54 33.97 -22.00
C GLY A 288 10.34 33.57 -22.82
N THR A 289 10.25 34.11 -24.03
CA THR A 289 9.20 33.77 -24.99
C THR A 289 9.73 32.82 -26.04
N TRP A 290 9.18 31.61 -26.03
CA TRP A 290 9.48 30.52 -26.95
C TRP A 290 8.42 30.50 -28.04
N THR A 291 8.78 30.93 -29.24
CA THR A 291 7.84 31.04 -30.37
C THR A 291 7.79 29.76 -31.19
N GLY A 292 6.59 29.39 -31.61
CA GLY A 292 6.34 28.17 -32.39
C GLY A 292 5.49 27.19 -31.61
N GLY A 293 4.77 26.34 -32.34
CA GLY A 293 3.94 25.31 -31.73
C GLY A 293 4.77 24.11 -31.32
N LEU A 294 4.44 23.57 -30.15
CA LEU A 294 5.10 22.42 -29.54
C LEU A 294 4.15 21.22 -29.58
N VAL A 295 4.69 20.06 -29.94
CA VAL A 295 3.98 18.79 -29.90
C VAL A 295 4.72 17.85 -28.95
N ILE A 296 4.02 17.40 -27.91
CA ILE A 296 4.50 16.38 -26.98
C ILE A 296 3.85 15.05 -27.42
N ASP A 297 4.68 14.15 -27.94
CA ASP A 297 4.25 12.85 -28.49
C ASP A 297 4.66 11.65 -27.62
N ARG A 298 5.30 11.90 -26.48
CA ARG A 298 5.73 10.92 -25.48
C ARG A 298 5.50 11.43 -24.05
N PRO A 299 5.37 10.54 -23.05
CA PRO A 299 5.30 10.93 -21.64
C PRO A 299 6.55 11.73 -21.25
N LEU A 300 6.39 12.91 -20.68
CA LEU A 300 7.49 13.73 -20.17
C LEU A 300 6.96 14.81 -19.22
N TRP A 301 7.86 15.42 -18.45
CA TRP A 301 7.58 16.59 -17.65
C TRP A 301 8.06 17.84 -18.38
N LEU A 302 7.17 18.80 -18.66
CA LEU A 302 7.54 20.10 -19.22
C LEU A 302 7.22 21.20 -18.19
N SER A 303 8.26 21.83 -17.70
CA SER A 303 8.14 22.84 -16.65
C SER A 303 8.75 24.17 -17.04
N GLY A 304 8.13 25.26 -16.60
CA GLY A 304 8.63 26.61 -16.72
C GLY A 304 9.19 27.15 -15.41
N VAL A 305 10.04 28.16 -15.50
CA VAL A 305 10.29 29.08 -14.39
C VAL A 305 9.42 30.33 -14.53
N SER A 306 9.42 31.20 -13.53
CA SER A 306 8.66 32.46 -13.60
C SER A 306 9.03 33.26 -14.86
N GLY A 307 8.02 33.53 -15.70
CA GLY A 307 8.20 34.23 -16.97
C GLY A 307 8.47 33.34 -18.19
N SER A 308 8.35 32.01 -18.07
CA SER A 308 8.42 31.09 -19.21
C SER A 308 7.11 31.10 -20.00
N VAL A 309 7.19 31.52 -21.26
CA VAL A 309 6.06 31.73 -22.16
C VAL A 309 6.22 30.91 -23.43
N LEU A 310 5.28 30.01 -23.70
CA LEU A 310 5.08 29.40 -25.01
C LEU A 310 4.13 30.28 -25.83
N SER A 311 4.56 30.69 -27.04
CA SER A 311 3.82 31.62 -27.90
C SER A 311 3.59 31.06 -29.31
N GLY A 312 2.34 31.07 -29.75
CA GLY A 312 1.98 30.69 -31.14
C GLY A 312 2.29 31.76 -32.19
N ALA A 313 2.53 33.00 -31.77
CA ALA A 313 2.93 34.10 -32.65
C ALA A 313 4.42 34.03 -33.04
N PRO A 314 4.80 34.52 -34.24
CA PRO A 314 3.95 35.08 -35.29
C PRO A 314 3.38 34.04 -36.27
N ALA A 315 3.69 32.75 -36.07
CA ALA A 315 3.35 31.69 -37.02
C ALA A 315 1.84 31.45 -37.15
N GLY A 316 1.05 31.84 -36.13
CA GLY A 316 -0.40 31.73 -36.15
C GLY A 316 -0.88 30.28 -36.05
N GLN A 317 -0.11 29.44 -35.37
CA GLN A 317 -0.44 28.02 -35.13
C GLN A 317 -0.95 27.81 -33.71
N ARG A 318 -1.38 26.57 -33.42
CA ARG A 318 -1.64 26.13 -32.05
C ARG A 318 -0.35 26.11 -31.23
N VAL A 319 -0.43 26.52 -29.96
CA VAL A 319 0.76 26.68 -29.11
C VAL A 319 1.29 25.35 -28.59
N LEU A 320 0.43 24.50 -28.02
CA LEU A 320 0.82 23.22 -27.43
C LEU A 320 -0.18 22.13 -27.77
N THR A 321 0.31 20.98 -28.22
CA THR A 321 -0.47 19.76 -28.44
C THR A 321 0.17 18.60 -27.70
N VAL A 322 -0.58 17.94 -26.84
CA VAL A 322 -0.23 16.65 -26.23
C VAL A 322 -0.96 15.56 -27.00
N ASP A 323 -0.18 14.68 -27.64
CA ASP A 323 -0.68 13.53 -28.40
C ASP A 323 0.14 12.29 -28.05
N THR A 324 -0.04 11.79 -26.83
CA THR A 324 0.65 10.59 -26.37
C THR A 324 -0.25 9.70 -25.51
N VAL A 325 0.13 8.43 -25.32
CA VAL A 325 -0.51 7.56 -24.32
C VAL A 325 0.50 7.46 -23.17
N GLY A 326 0.11 7.94 -21.99
CA GLY A 326 0.95 8.05 -20.80
C GLY A 326 0.97 9.46 -20.25
N ASP A 327 1.61 9.62 -19.10
CA ASP A 327 1.47 10.81 -18.26
C ASP A 327 2.32 11.96 -18.79
N VAL A 328 1.70 13.13 -18.94
CA VAL A 328 2.40 14.38 -19.26
C VAL A 328 2.12 15.39 -18.16
N VAL A 329 3.19 15.95 -17.59
CA VAL A 329 3.08 17.01 -16.60
C VAL A 329 3.44 18.34 -17.26
N LEU A 330 2.58 19.34 -17.07
CA LEU A 330 2.78 20.70 -17.54
C LEU A 330 2.69 21.64 -16.34
N GLU A 331 3.74 22.38 -16.02
CA GLU A 331 3.67 23.26 -14.85
C GLU A 331 4.40 24.59 -15.01
N ARG A 332 3.88 25.63 -14.36
CA ARG A 332 4.50 26.97 -14.27
C ARG A 332 4.76 27.62 -15.65
N LEU A 333 3.89 27.37 -16.63
CA LEU A 333 4.00 27.89 -18.00
C LEU A 333 2.88 28.87 -18.34
N THR A 334 3.21 29.85 -19.18
CA THR A 334 2.20 30.66 -19.90
C THR A 334 2.07 30.18 -21.34
N ILE A 335 0.85 29.89 -21.79
CA ILE A 335 0.51 29.45 -23.16
C ILE A 335 -0.34 30.54 -23.81
N ARG A 336 0.19 31.24 -24.82
CA ARG A 336 -0.48 32.43 -25.38
C ARG A 336 -0.27 32.67 -26.86
N ASP A 337 -1.08 33.60 -27.38
CA ASP A 337 -1.01 34.11 -28.75
C ASP A 337 -1.12 33.02 -29.84
N GLY A 338 -1.78 31.90 -29.53
CA GLY A 338 -2.08 30.84 -30.49
C GLY A 338 -3.25 31.22 -31.38
N ALA A 339 -3.10 31.13 -32.70
CA ALA A 339 -4.17 31.45 -33.65
C ALA A 339 -4.98 30.21 -34.11
N GLU A 340 -4.63 29.03 -33.59
CA GLU A 340 -5.45 27.82 -33.69
C GLU A 340 -5.82 27.27 -32.30
N GLY A 341 -5.73 28.10 -31.26
CA GLY A 341 -5.94 27.76 -29.85
C GLY A 341 -4.65 27.61 -29.03
N GLY A 342 -4.78 27.52 -27.71
CA GLY A 342 -3.67 27.38 -26.77
C GLY A 342 -3.18 25.93 -26.65
N LEU A 343 -3.82 25.17 -25.76
CA LEU A 343 -3.50 23.77 -25.44
C LEU A 343 -4.51 22.81 -26.09
N ARG A 344 -4.01 21.73 -26.70
CA ARG A 344 -4.79 20.56 -27.10
C ARG A 344 -4.32 19.31 -26.39
N VAL A 345 -5.25 18.55 -25.85
CA VAL A 345 -4.99 17.18 -25.38
C VAL A 345 -5.84 16.24 -26.23
N THR A 346 -5.19 15.33 -26.96
CA THR A 346 -5.88 14.39 -27.86
C THR A 346 -6.09 13.01 -27.26
N ARG A 347 -5.20 12.60 -26.35
CA ARG A 347 -5.19 11.32 -25.63
C ARG A 347 -4.14 11.38 -24.51
N GLY A 348 -4.19 10.41 -23.60
CA GLY A 348 -3.31 10.34 -22.43
C GLY A 348 -3.89 11.08 -21.23
N ASP A 349 -3.15 11.04 -20.12
CA ASP A 349 -3.51 11.72 -18.88
C ASP A 349 -2.54 12.89 -18.69
N VAL A 350 -3.08 14.11 -18.59
CA VAL A 350 -2.29 15.32 -18.48
C VAL A 350 -2.56 15.96 -17.12
N VAL A 351 -1.51 16.20 -16.35
CA VAL A 351 -1.56 16.99 -15.13
C VAL A 351 -0.98 18.37 -15.43
N ALA A 352 -1.76 19.41 -15.18
CA ALA A 352 -1.45 20.77 -15.51
C ALA A 352 -1.59 21.68 -14.28
N GLU A 353 -0.47 22.13 -13.73
CA GLU A 353 -0.45 22.94 -12.51
C GLU A 353 0.12 24.35 -12.75
N SER A 354 -0.49 25.36 -12.13
CA SER A 354 0.01 26.75 -12.20
C SER A 354 0.20 27.25 -13.65
N LEU A 355 -0.68 26.80 -14.56
CA LEU A 355 -0.67 27.23 -15.95
C LEU A 355 -1.44 28.53 -16.14
N THR A 356 -0.96 29.38 -17.04
CA THR A 356 -1.73 30.50 -17.58
C THR A 356 -1.97 30.30 -19.07
N VAL A 357 -3.20 29.99 -19.46
CA VAL A 357 -3.60 29.87 -20.88
C VAL A 357 -4.35 31.13 -21.27
N SER A 358 -3.73 32.04 -22.02
CA SER A 358 -4.34 33.34 -22.30
C SER A 358 -4.14 33.89 -23.70
N ASP A 359 -5.05 34.77 -24.11
CA ASP A 359 -4.94 35.53 -25.35
C ASP A 359 -4.82 34.63 -26.61
N ASN A 360 -5.37 33.42 -26.55
CA ASN A 360 -5.43 32.50 -27.68
C ASN A 360 -6.74 32.66 -28.45
N THR A 361 -6.70 32.49 -29.76
CA THR A 361 -7.86 32.49 -30.64
C THR A 361 -7.92 31.18 -31.41
N CYS A 362 -9.05 30.49 -31.41
CA CYS A 362 -9.29 29.31 -32.25
C CYS A 362 -10.40 29.59 -33.27
N PRO A 363 -10.18 29.34 -34.57
CA PRO A 363 -11.23 29.37 -35.58
C PRO A 363 -12.33 28.31 -35.34
N GLY A 364 -11.97 27.24 -34.63
CA GLY A 364 -12.88 26.19 -34.17
C GLY A 364 -13.22 26.34 -32.69
N ASP A 365 -13.48 25.22 -32.03
CA ASP A 365 -13.87 25.15 -30.62
C ASP A 365 -12.65 25.21 -29.67
N GLY A 366 -12.88 25.59 -28.41
CA GLY A 366 -11.85 25.58 -27.36
C GLY A 366 -10.74 26.60 -27.61
N GLY A 367 -11.04 27.88 -27.38
CA GLY A 367 -10.10 28.98 -27.63
C GLY A 367 -8.80 28.86 -26.83
N GLY A 368 -8.90 28.56 -25.54
CA GLY A 368 -7.75 28.33 -24.66
C GLY A 368 -7.31 26.87 -24.67
N VAL A 369 -8.18 25.98 -24.20
CA VAL A 369 -7.92 24.55 -24.03
C VAL A 369 -8.98 23.73 -24.76
N ILE A 370 -8.56 22.66 -25.42
CA ILE A 370 -9.47 21.64 -25.98
C ILE A 370 -9.02 20.23 -25.64
N LEU A 371 -9.94 19.45 -25.08
CA LEU A 371 -9.75 18.05 -24.72
C LEU A 371 -10.58 17.19 -25.68
N THR A 372 -9.92 16.50 -26.61
CA THR A 372 -10.61 15.62 -27.59
C THR A 372 -10.53 14.14 -27.24
N GLY A 373 -9.76 13.79 -26.20
CA GLY A 373 -9.58 12.43 -25.68
C GLY A 373 -8.70 12.47 -24.43
N GLY A 374 -8.82 11.48 -23.56
CA GLY A 374 -8.02 11.37 -22.33
C GLY A 374 -8.54 12.22 -21.17
N THR A 375 -7.66 12.46 -20.20
CA THR A 375 -7.92 13.22 -18.97
C THR A 375 -7.07 14.48 -18.93
N LEU A 376 -7.64 15.58 -18.43
CA LEU A 376 -6.88 16.76 -18.04
C LEU A 376 -7.20 17.10 -16.59
N ASP A 377 -6.19 17.10 -15.74
CA ASP A 377 -6.24 17.71 -14.42
C ASP A 377 -5.61 19.10 -14.49
N LEU A 378 -6.40 20.11 -14.19
CA LEU A 378 -5.97 21.50 -14.20
C LEU A 378 -6.12 22.08 -12.80
N SER A 379 -4.99 22.36 -12.16
CA SER A 379 -4.93 22.85 -10.77
C SER A 379 -4.23 24.21 -10.69
N SER A 380 -4.69 25.07 -9.77
CA SER A 380 -4.08 26.39 -9.48
C SER A 380 -3.82 27.26 -10.72
N SER A 381 -4.66 27.12 -11.74
CA SER A 381 -4.40 27.64 -13.10
C SER A 381 -5.40 28.70 -13.53
N VAL A 382 -5.03 29.48 -14.55
CA VAL A 382 -5.84 30.55 -15.13
C VAL A 382 -6.03 30.33 -16.63
N VAL A 383 -7.28 30.29 -17.08
CA VAL A 383 -7.64 30.30 -18.50
C VAL A 383 -8.38 31.60 -18.79
N ALA A 384 -7.72 32.54 -19.47
CA ALA A 384 -8.28 33.89 -19.59
C ALA A 384 -8.11 34.58 -20.94
N ARG A 385 -9.07 35.42 -21.33
CA ARG A 385 -9.03 36.21 -22.58
C ARG A 385 -8.86 35.37 -23.85
N ASN A 386 -9.31 34.12 -23.83
CA ASN A 386 -9.28 33.27 -25.01
C ASN A 386 -10.57 33.44 -25.82
N THR A 387 -10.46 33.30 -27.15
CA THR A 387 -11.58 33.44 -28.08
C THR A 387 -11.77 32.18 -28.92
N SER A 388 -12.98 31.66 -28.95
CA SER A 388 -13.42 30.60 -29.87
C SER A 388 -14.33 31.21 -30.92
N HIS A 389 -14.03 31.03 -32.20
CA HIS A 389 -14.95 31.32 -33.31
C HIS A 389 -15.78 30.09 -33.72
N GLY A 390 -15.56 28.96 -33.05
CA GLY A 390 -16.40 27.79 -33.10
C GLY A 390 -17.70 27.98 -32.33
N ARG A 391 -18.33 26.86 -31.98
CA ARG A 391 -19.60 26.79 -31.26
C ARG A 391 -19.45 26.51 -29.77
N HIS A 392 -18.27 26.10 -29.30
CA HIS A 392 -18.08 25.64 -27.93
C HIS A 392 -16.83 26.25 -27.31
N GLY A 393 -16.93 26.62 -26.03
CA GLY A 393 -15.79 26.79 -25.13
C GLY A 393 -14.86 27.92 -25.51
N GLY A 394 -15.13 29.15 -25.07
CA GLY A 394 -14.21 30.27 -25.28
C GLY A 394 -12.88 30.01 -24.56
N GLY A 395 -12.96 29.58 -23.30
CA GLY A 395 -11.82 29.16 -22.49
C GLY A 395 -11.48 27.70 -22.73
N VAL A 396 -12.36 26.79 -22.31
CA VAL A 396 -12.14 25.33 -22.35
C VAL A 396 -13.28 24.62 -23.09
N TYR A 397 -12.95 23.64 -23.93
CA TYR A 397 -13.92 22.71 -24.51
C TYR A 397 -13.52 21.25 -24.30
N THR A 398 -14.46 20.39 -23.91
CA THR A 398 -14.24 18.94 -23.77
C THR A 398 -15.23 18.12 -24.59
N TYR A 399 -14.72 17.08 -25.27
CA TYR A 399 -15.54 16.12 -26.03
C TYR A 399 -16.14 15.04 -25.12
N SER A 400 -17.16 14.34 -25.62
CA SER A 400 -17.69 13.17 -24.94
C SER A 400 -16.63 12.07 -24.74
N GLY A 401 -16.69 11.38 -23.60
CA GLY A 401 -15.71 10.34 -23.24
C GLY A 401 -14.37 10.88 -22.72
N THR A 402 -14.31 12.18 -22.40
CA THR A 402 -13.17 12.81 -21.72
C THR A 402 -13.52 13.17 -20.28
N THR A 403 -12.49 13.36 -19.45
CA THR A 403 -12.65 13.79 -18.06
C THR A 403 -11.78 15.02 -17.80
N LEU A 404 -12.39 16.06 -17.25
CA LEU A 404 -11.72 17.29 -16.85
C LEU A 404 -11.84 17.49 -15.34
N TRP A 405 -10.70 17.56 -14.67
CA TRP A 405 -10.60 17.93 -13.27
C TRP A 405 -10.17 19.40 -13.17
N LEU A 406 -10.84 20.16 -12.31
CA LEU A 406 -10.56 21.56 -12.05
C LEU A 406 -10.44 21.78 -10.54
N GLU A 407 -9.27 22.21 -10.07
CA GLU A 407 -9.05 22.59 -8.67
C GLU A 407 -8.41 23.98 -8.56
N GLY A 408 -9.08 24.92 -7.91
CA GLY A 408 -8.52 26.27 -7.72
C GLY A 408 -8.33 27.05 -9.04
N VAL A 409 -9.11 26.71 -10.07
CA VAL A 409 -8.99 27.28 -11.42
C VAL A 409 -9.80 28.57 -11.58
N THR A 410 -9.25 29.52 -12.33
CA THR A 410 -9.97 30.73 -12.77
C THR A 410 -10.19 30.73 -14.28
N LEU A 411 -11.46 30.80 -14.70
CA LEU A 411 -11.88 31.00 -16.09
C LEU A 411 -12.37 32.44 -16.25
N ASP A 412 -11.59 33.31 -16.88
CA ASP A 412 -11.85 34.76 -16.88
C ASP A 412 -11.84 35.42 -18.28
N GLN A 413 -12.86 36.22 -18.59
CA GLN A 413 -12.92 37.01 -19.84
C GLN A 413 -12.77 36.19 -21.13
N ASN A 414 -13.16 34.92 -21.13
CA ASN A 414 -13.15 34.12 -22.34
C ASN A 414 -14.40 34.38 -23.18
N LEU A 415 -14.27 34.27 -24.50
CA LEU A 415 -15.29 34.64 -25.48
C LEU A 415 -15.58 33.50 -26.46
N VAL A 416 -16.84 33.19 -26.67
CA VAL A 416 -17.29 32.50 -27.90
C VAL A 416 -17.93 33.54 -28.82
N ASP A 417 -17.44 33.65 -30.05
CA ASP A 417 -17.96 34.56 -31.08
C ASP A 417 -18.32 33.78 -32.35
N ALA A 418 -19.54 33.23 -32.35
CA ALA A 418 -19.98 32.23 -33.33
C ALA A 418 -21.01 32.79 -34.32
N THR A 419 -20.97 32.33 -35.57
CA THR A 419 -22.02 32.59 -36.58
C THR A 419 -23.15 31.54 -36.54
N GLY A 420 -23.40 30.95 -35.37
CA GLY A 420 -24.32 29.82 -35.18
C GLY A 420 -24.62 29.59 -33.70
N HIS A 421 -25.10 28.38 -33.37
CA HIS A 421 -25.30 27.99 -31.97
C HIS A 421 -23.98 28.06 -31.20
N ALA A 422 -24.02 28.59 -29.98
CA ALA A 422 -22.82 28.78 -29.17
C ALA A 422 -23.05 28.43 -27.70
N VAL A 423 -22.06 27.83 -27.04
CA VAL A 423 -22.16 27.45 -25.63
C VAL A 423 -20.87 27.63 -24.85
N GLY A 424 -20.98 27.94 -23.56
CA GLY A 424 -19.89 27.89 -22.59
C GLY A 424 -18.79 28.92 -22.84
N GLY A 425 -19.00 30.18 -22.44
CA GLY A 425 -18.00 31.23 -22.63
C GLY A 425 -16.68 30.90 -21.94
N GLY A 426 -16.74 30.47 -20.67
CA GLY A 426 -15.61 29.98 -19.90
C GLY A 426 -15.30 28.52 -20.20
N LEU A 427 -16.30 27.64 -20.05
CA LEU A 427 -16.17 26.19 -20.28
C LEU A 427 -17.43 25.64 -20.95
N ALA A 428 -17.23 24.83 -21.98
CA ALA A 428 -18.23 23.93 -22.53
C ALA A 428 -17.75 22.48 -22.38
N ALA A 429 -18.57 21.60 -21.81
CA ALA A 429 -18.18 20.21 -21.58
C ALA A 429 -19.23 19.23 -22.08
N ASP A 430 -18.89 18.44 -23.09
CA ASP A 430 -19.66 17.25 -23.47
C ASP A 430 -19.18 16.00 -22.71
N GLY A 431 -17.95 16.03 -22.18
CA GLY A 431 -17.40 15.03 -21.27
C GLY A 431 -17.78 15.27 -19.80
N ASP A 432 -17.18 14.49 -18.91
CA ASP A 432 -17.39 14.58 -17.47
C ASP A 432 -16.50 15.68 -16.87
N VAL A 433 -17.05 16.43 -15.91
CA VAL A 433 -16.33 17.50 -15.21
C VAL A 433 -16.44 17.31 -13.71
N ILE A 434 -15.28 17.39 -13.04
CA ILE A 434 -15.17 17.40 -11.59
C ILE A 434 -14.48 18.70 -11.21
N ALA A 435 -15.19 19.55 -10.46
CA ALA A 435 -14.77 20.91 -10.22
C ALA A 435 -14.86 21.28 -8.74
N ASP A 436 -13.76 21.79 -8.19
CA ASP A 436 -13.68 22.35 -6.86
C ASP A 436 -12.93 23.70 -6.85
N LEU A 437 -13.48 24.66 -6.12
CA LEU A 437 -12.93 26.02 -6.01
C LEU A 437 -12.68 26.67 -7.38
N VAL A 438 -13.71 26.69 -8.25
CA VAL A 438 -13.59 27.26 -9.60
C VAL A 438 -14.26 28.63 -9.68
N ASN A 439 -13.48 29.63 -10.12
CA ASN A 439 -13.96 30.99 -10.36
C ASN A 439 -14.23 31.20 -11.85
N VAL A 440 -15.46 31.55 -12.21
CA VAL A 440 -15.89 31.76 -13.60
C VAL A 440 -16.39 33.18 -13.76
N THR A 441 -15.50 34.07 -14.24
CA THR A 441 -15.76 35.51 -14.21
C THR A 441 -15.73 36.16 -15.59
N ARG A 442 -16.71 37.03 -15.85
CA ARG A 442 -16.70 37.93 -17.03
C ARG A 442 -16.57 37.21 -18.38
N ASN A 443 -16.94 35.93 -18.47
CA ASN A 443 -16.93 35.20 -19.73
C ASN A 443 -18.16 35.57 -20.56
N GLU A 444 -18.06 35.48 -21.87
CA GLU A 444 -19.11 35.88 -22.79
C GLU A 444 -19.36 34.83 -23.88
N VAL A 445 -20.64 34.57 -24.15
CA VAL A 445 -21.08 33.88 -25.36
C VAL A 445 -21.81 34.89 -26.23
N ARG A 446 -21.35 35.05 -27.47
CA ARG A 446 -21.92 35.94 -28.47
C ARG A 446 -22.25 35.19 -29.75
N THR A 447 -23.54 35.14 -30.09
CA THR A 447 -24.00 34.60 -31.38
C THR A 447 -24.32 35.73 -32.36
N ILE A 448 -23.88 35.59 -33.61
CA ILE A 448 -24.25 36.49 -34.71
C ILE A 448 -25.51 35.96 -35.39
N GLY A 449 -26.66 36.59 -35.14
CA GLY A 449 -27.98 36.19 -35.65
C GLY A 449 -28.89 35.55 -34.59
N SER A 450 -30.06 35.06 -34.99
CA SER A 450 -31.06 34.45 -34.09
C SER A 450 -30.74 32.97 -33.77
N PHE A 451 -29.58 32.69 -33.19
CA PHE A 451 -29.15 31.34 -32.83
C PHE A 451 -29.12 31.10 -31.32
N THR A 452 -29.32 29.85 -30.92
CA THR A 452 -29.29 29.39 -29.52
C THR A 452 -27.93 29.62 -28.87
N ALA A 453 -27.95 30.23 -27.69
CA ALA A 453 -26.79 30.40 -26.84
C ALA A 453 -27.04 29.76 -25.47
N LYS A 454 -26.12 28.99 -24.89
CA LYS A 454 -26.30 28.46 -23.52
C LYS A 454 -25.05 28.62 -22.68
N GLY A 455 -25.19 28.86 -21.38
CA GLY A 455 -24.06 28.87 -20.46
C GLY A 455 -23.08 30.02 -20.75
N GLY A 456 -23.42 31.25 -20.42
CA GLY A 456 -22.52 32.40 -20.63
C GLY A 456 -21.17 32.22 -19.92
N GLY A 457 -21.18 31.59 -18.74
CA GLY A 457 -19.99 31.07 -18.06
C GLY A 457 -19.74 29.59 -18.40
N LEU A 458 -20.60 28.72 -17.90
CA LEU A 458 -20.46 27.26 -17.96
C LEU A 458 -21.61 26.61 -18.74
N TYR A 459 -21.26 25.72 -19.67
CA TYR A 459 -22.17 24.75 -20.27
C TYR A 459 -21.70 23.33 -19.97
N LEU A 460 -22.55 22.54 -19.33
CA LEU A 460 -22.24 21.22 -18.80
C LEU A 460 -23.22 20.18 -19.36
N GLY A 461 -22.78 19.42 -20.37
CA GLY A 461 -23.58 18.46 -21.14
C GLY A 461 -23.51 17.00 -20.66
N GLY A 462 -22.37 16.55 -20.12
CA GLY A 462 -22.13 15.22 -19.51
C GLY A 462 -22.66 15.02 -18.08
N THR A 463 -21.98 14.18 -17.28
CA THR A 463 -22.23 14.03 -15.83
C THR A 463 -21.26 14.91 -15.04
N HIS A 464 -21.76 15.68 -14.07
CA HIS A 464 -20.94 16.72 -13.42
C HIS A 464 -21.05 16.69 -11.90
N GLN A 465 -19.91 16.90 -11.25
CA GLN A 465 -19.81 17.11 -9.80
C GLN A 465 -19.09 18.45 -9.56
N GLY A 466 -19.82 19.41 -9.00
CA GLY A 466 -19.27 20.70 -8.60
C GLY A 466 -19.33 20.82 -7.09
N ARG A 467 -18.19 21.07 -6.43
CA ARG A 467 -18.16 21.31 -5.00
C ARG A 467 -18.32 22.80 -4.68
N ARG A 468 -17.43 23.65 -5.18
CA ARG A 468 -17.45 25.10 -4.94
C ARG A 468 -17.27 25.86 -6.25
N LEU A 469 -18.34 26.50 -6.74
CA LEU A 469 -18.34 27.26 -7.99
C LEU A 469 -18.76 28.71 -7.74
N ASP A 470 -17.95 29.66 -8.19
CA ASP A 470 -18.26 31.10 -8.13
C ASP A 470 -18.35 31.71 -9.53
N LEU A 471 -19.57 31.99 -9.99
CA LEU A 471 -19.87 32.51 -11.31
C LEU A 471 -20.31 33.97 -11.25
N ARG A 472 -19.47 34.89 -11.73
CA ARG A 472 -19.75 36.33 -11.65
C ARG A 472 -19.64 37.08 -12.96
N GLY A 473 -20.63 37.93 -13.23
CA GLY A 473 -20.56 38.88 -14.33
C GLY A 473 -20.43 38.25 -15.72
N ASN A 474 -20.80 36.99 -15.89
CA ASN A 474 -20.80 36.33 -17.19
C ASN A 474 -21.97 36.84 -18.04
N VAL A 475 -21.78 36.82 -19.36
CA VAL A 475 -22.71 37.42 -20.32
C VAL A 475 -23.12 36.40 -21.38
N LEU A 476 -24.42 36.28 -21.59
CA LEU A 476 -25.01 35.47 -22.66
C LEU A 476 -25.71 36.39 -23.67
N ARG A 477 -25.28 36.37 -24.94
CA ARG A 477 -25.92 37.12 -26.03
C ARG A 477 -26.34 36.16 -27.14
N GLY A 478 -27.64 35.85 -27.21
CA GLY A 478 -28.21 34.99 -28.26
C GLY A 478 -29.71 34.77 -28.14
N SER A 479 -30.30 34.00 -29.06
CA SER A 479 -31.75 33.76 -29.14
C SER A 479 -32.12 32.31 -28.79
N GLY A 480 -33.11 32.07 -27.92
CA GLY A 480 -33.55 30.74 -27.48
C GLY A 480 -32.66 30.13 -26.41
N GLY A 481 -31.92 30.97 -25.69
CA GLY A 481 -30.84 30.56 -24.81
C GLY A 481 -31.20 30.34 -23.35
N SER A 482 -30.36 29.63 -22.60
CA SER A 482 -30.55 29.49 -21.15
C SER A 482 -29.23 29.51 -20.36
N GLY A 483 -29.30 29.93 -19.10
CA GLY A 483 -28.19 29.90 -18.16
C GLY A 483 -27.13 30.96 -18.46
N ALA A 484 -27.37 32.22 -18.07
CA ALA A 484 -26.39 33.29 -18.22
C ALA A 484 -25.05 32.97 -17.53
N ALA A 485 -25.12 32.28 -16.40
CA ALA A 485 -23.97 31.81 -15.64
C ALA A 485 -23.70 30.33 -15.91
N LEU A 486 -24.71 29.48 -15.69
CA LEU A 486 -24.60 28.02 -15.74
C LEU A 486 -25.77 27.40 -16.50
N ALA A 487 -25.47 26.53 -17.45
CA ALA A 487 -26.43 25.64 -18.10
C ALA A 487 -25.95 24.19 -17.99
N SER A 488 -26.69 23.35 -17.27
CA SER A 488 -26.34 21.95 -16.99
C SER A 488 -27.45 20.98 -17.40
N SER A 489 -27.11 19.90 -18.09
CA SER A 489 -28.06 18.81 -18.40
C SER A 489 -28.41 18.02 -17.14
N SER A 490 -27.40 17.71 -16.33
CA SER A 490 -27.51 17.12 -15.00
C SER A 490 -26.28 17.46 -14.16
N GLY A 491 -26.35 17.37 -12.83
CA GLY A 491 -25.17 17.56 -11.98
C GLY A 491 -25.48 17.74 -10.50
N SER A 492 -24.50 17.50 -9.64
CA SER A 492 -24.58 17.80 -8.20
C SER A 492 -23.68 18.97 -7.86
N PHE A 493 -24.23 19.99 -7.22
CA PHE A 493 -23.54 21.21 -6.81
C PHE A 493 -23.65 21.41 -5.29
N GLU A 494 -22.53 21.35 -4.56
CA GLU A 494 -22.55 21.55 -3.10
C GLU A 494 -22.69 23.04 -2.75
N GLN A 495 -21.86 23.90 -3.34
CA GLN A 495 -21.89 25.36 -3.14
C GLN A 495 -21.80 26.12 -4.46
N LEU A 496 -22.81 26.94 -4.72
CA LEU A 496 -22.96 27.68 -5.97
C LEU A 496 -23.17 29.18 -5.71
N VAL A 497 -22.23 30.02 -6.12
CA VAL A 497 -22.36 31.50 -6.07
C VAL A 497 -22.56 32.02 -7.48
N VAL A 498 -23.63 32.79 -7.70
CA VAL A 498 -24.05 33.29 -9.03
C VAL A 498 -24.42 34.76 -8.92
N VAL A 499 -23.49 35.65 -9.27
CA VAL A 499 -23.65 37.09 -9.00
C VAL A 499 -23.50 37.95 -10.25
N GLY A 500 -24.49 38.81 -10.52
CA GLY A 500 -24.36 39.86 -11.52
C GLY A 500 -24.25 39.39 -12.98
N ASN A 501 -24.68 38.16 -13.28
CA ASN A 501 -24.65 37.60 -14.63
C ASN A 501 -25.79 38.18 -15.49
N GLN A 502 -25.58 38.27 -16.81
CA GLN A 502 -26.48 38.96 -17.72
C GLN A 502 -26.82 38.11 -18.95
N ALA A 503 -28.10 37.98 -19.28
CA ALA A 503 -28.54 37.40 -20.56
C ALA A 503 -29.29 38.43 -21.42
N PHE A 504 -29.00 38.44 -22.72
CA PHE A 504 -29.59 39.32 -23.71
C PHE A 504 -30.00 38.56 -24.97
N GLY A 505 -31.23 38.75 -25.44
CA GLY A 505 -31.65 38.31 -26.78
C GLY A 505 -33.12 37.96 -26.86
N SER A 506 -33.51 37.04 -27.75
CA SER A 506 -34.91 36.60 -27.89
C SER A 506 -35.10 35.29 -27.13
N SER A 507 -36.13 35.11 -26.30
CA SER A 507 -36.37 33.84 -25.57
C SER A 507 -35.14 33.37 -24.77
N VAL A 508 -34.61 34.22 -23.88
CA VAL A 508 -33.50 33.88 -22.98
C VAL A 508 -33.98 33.67 -21.55
N TYR A 509 -33.44 32.67 -20.85
CA TYR A 509 -33.93 32.25 -19.54
C TYR A 509 -32.81 31.94 -18.54
N GLY A 510 -32.99 32.40 -17.30
CA GLY A 510 -32.25 32.00 -16.10
C GLY A 510 -30.80 32.47 -16.03
N ALA A 511 -30.36 32.83 -14.83
CA ALA A 511 -28.93 32.85 -14.50
C ALA A 511 -28.38 31.42 -14.42
N VAL A 512 -29.19 30.49 -13.88
CA VAL A 512 -28.89 29.06 -13.79
C VAL A 512 -29.98 28.26 -14.51
N SER A 513 -29.58 27.27 -15.31
CA SER A 513 -30.46 26.31 -15.96
C SER A 513 -29.97 24.90 -15.64
N ILE A 514 -30.81 24.06 -15.03
CA ILE A 514 -30.44 22.68 -14.66
C ILE A 514 -31.54 21.68 -15.04
N GLY A 515 -31.15 20.57 -15.67
CA GLY A 515 -32.06 19.53 -16.15
C GLY A 515 -32.10 18.24 -15.32
N GLY A 516 -31.39 18.17 -14.18
CA GLY A 516 -31.38 17.01 -13.28
C GLY A 516 -30.28 17.12 -12.20
N GLY A 517 -30.45 16.47 -11.05
CA GLY A 517 -29.44 16.37 -9.99
C GLY A 517 -29.75 17.18 -8.73
N SER A 518 -28.78 17.87 -8.15
CA SER A 518 -28.96 18.58 -6.87
C SER A 518 -28.14 19.87 -6.77
N ILE A 519 -28.70 20.86 -6.08
CA ILE A 519 -28.01 22.07 -5.63
C ILE A 519 -28.22 22.14 -4.12
N ASP A 520 -27.16 22.07 -3.32
CA ASP A 520 -27.28 22.02 -1.87
C ASP A 520 -27.26 23.42 -1.24
N HIS A 521 -26.30 24.27 -1.60
CA HIS A 521 -26.26 25.66 -1.17
C HIS A 521 -26.07 26.58 -2.38
N ALA A 522 -26.95 27.58 -2.53
CA ALA A 522 -26.80 28.55 -3.61
C ALA A 522 -27.01 30.00 -3.18
N THR A 523 -26.25 30.92 -3.77
CA THR A 523 -26.43 32.37 -3.63
C THR A 523 -26.53 32.97 -5.03
N VAL A 524 -27.75 33.31 -5.47
CA VAL A 524 -28.04 33.84 -6.79
C VAL A 524 -28.51 35.29 -6.66
N VAL A 525 -27.61 36.24 -6.89
CA VAL A 525 -27.85 37.66 -6.55
C VAL A 525 -27.56 38.61 -7.71
N GLY A 526 -28.46 39.56 -7.96
CA GLY A 526 -28.19 40.69 -8.86
C GLY A 526 -28.09 40.31 -10.33
N ASN A 527 -28.61 39.15 -10.74
CA ASN A 527 -28.54 38.69 -12.12
C ASN A 527 -29.64 39.35 -12.97
N SER A 528 -29.39 39.56 -14.26
CA SER A 528 -30.34 40.23 -15.15
C SER A 528 -30.59 39.45 -16.43
N VAL A 529 -31.85 39.37 -16.84
CA VAL A 529 -32.26 38.78 -18.11
C VAL A 529 -33.06 39.81 -18.88
N ARG A 530 -32.67 40.07 -20.12
CA ARG A 530 -33.36 40.98 -21.02
C ARG A 530 -33.76 40.25 -22.30
N SER A 531 -35.05 40.01 -22.44
CA SER A 531 -35.62 39.34 -23.61
C SER A 531 -36.37 40.34 -24.50
N ASP A 532 -36.01 40.40 -25.78
CA ASP A 532 -36.66 41.24 -26.79
C ASP A 532 -37.86 40.52 -27.48
N TYR A 533 -38.10 39.25 -27.14
CA TYR A 533 -39.22 38.42 -27.66
C TYR A 533 -39.55 37.28 -26.67
N CYS A 534 -40.76 37.22 -26.14
CA CYS A 534 -41.18 36.22 -25.14
C CYS A 534 -42.40 35.40 -25.61
N PRO A 535 -42.22 34.14 -26.03
CA PRO A 535 -43.32 33.18 -26.07
C PRO A 535 -43.69 32.65 -24.67
N ASP A 536 -42.75 32.69 -23.71
CA ASP A 536 -42.89 32.22 -22.31
C ASP A 536 -42.30 33.26 -21.32
N ASP A 537 -42.56 33.09 -20.01
CA ASP A 537 -42.17 34.04 -18.96
C ASP A 537 -40.64 34.09 -18.75
N PRO A 538 -40.01 35.29 -18.77
CA PRO A 538 -38.57 35.40 -18.58
C PRO A 538 -38.20 35.21 -17.10
N VAL A 539 -37.28 34.29 -16.84
CA VAL A 539 -36.79 33.93 -15.49
C VAL A 539 -35.40 34.53 -15.31
N ALA A 540 -35.12 35.24 -14.23
CA ALA A 540 -33.78 35.79 -13.98
C ALA A 540 -32.94 34.98 -12.99
N GLY A 541 -33.57 34.16 -12.14
CA GLY A 541 -32.90 33.31 -11.15
C GLY A 541 -32.57 31.92 -11.70
N ILE A 542 -33.22 30.88 -11.18
CA ILE A 542 -32.95 29.47 -11.51
C ILE A 542 -34.10 28.88 -12.35
N VAL A 543 -33.77 28.14 -13.40
CA VAL A 543 -34.73 27.43 -14.26
C VAL A 543 -34.47 25.93 -14.21
N LEU A 544 -35.52 25.16 -13.92
CA LEU A 544 -35.48 23.71 -13.90
C LEU A 544 -36.10 23.19 -15.21
N THR A 545 -35.28 22.65 -16.10
CA THR A 545 -35.70 22.36 -17.49
C THR A 545 -36.16 20.93 -17.73
N SER A 546 -35.77 19.99 -16.87
CA SER A 546 -36.14 18.56 -16.96
C SER A 546 -35.73 17.82 -15.68
N GLY A 547 -36.11 16.54 -15.55
CA GLY A 547 -35.54 15.63 -14.56
C GLY A 547 -36.01 15.85 -13.11
N VAL A 548 -35.45 15.05 -12.19
CA VAL A 548 -35.59 15.26 -10.74
C VAL A 548 -34.44 16.16 -10.31
N VAL A 549 -34.76 17.33 -9.76
CA VAL A 549 -33.80 18.27 -9.19
C VAL A 549 -34.18 18.56 -7.74
N SER A 550 -33.24 18.39 -6.81
CA SER A 550 -33.36 18.92 -5.45
C SER A 550 -32.59 20.23 -5.33
N VAL A 551 -33.17 21.22 -4.66
CA VAL A 551 -32.52 22.49 -4.35
C VAL A 551 -32.71 22.73 -2.86
N HIS A 552 -31.63 22.96 -2.12
CA HIS A 552 -31.63 23.28 -0.69
C HIS A 552 -30.93 24.64 -0.45
N ASP A 553 -31.05 25.21 0.75
CA ASP A 553 -30.28 26.35 1.27
C ASP A 553 -29.88 27.42 0.23
N THR A 554 -30.89 27.94 -0.48
CA THR A 554 -30.72 28.83 -1.63
C THR A 554 -31.21 30.24 -1.34
N VAL A 555 -30.34 31.23 -1.51
CA VAL A 555 -30.65 32.68 -1.47
C VAL A 555 -30.85 33.19 -2.90
N LEU A 556 -32.03 33.73 -3.19
CA LEU A 556 -32.32 34.46 -4.43
C LEU A 556 -32.58 35.94 -4.07
N GLN A 557 -31.80 36.89 -4.60
CA GLN A 557 -31.98 38.31 -4.30
C GLN A 557 -31.68 39.21 -5.50
N ASP A 558 -32.42 40.31 -5.67
CA ASP A 558 -32.13 41.36 -6.66
C ASP A 558 -31.98 40.88 -8.13
N ASN A 559 -32.59 39.75 -8.48
CA ASN A 559 -32.57 39.22 -9.85
C ASN A 559 -33.67 39.90 -10.69
N VAL A 560 -33.33 40.44 -11.86
CA VAL A 560 -34.19 41.31 -12.66
C VAL A 560 -34.43 40.75 -14.07
N ALA A 561 -35.68 40.46 -14.42
CA ALA A 561 -36.07 40.25 -15.82
C ALA A 561 -36.67 41.53 -16.42
N ASP A 562 -36.03 42.10 -17.45
CA ASP A 562 -36.49 43.32 -18.12
C ASP A 562 -37.72 43.05 -18.99
N ARG A 563 -38.78 43.83 -18.74
CA ARG A 563 -40.16 43.73 -19.23
C ARG A 563 -40.40 44.37 -20.61
N SER A 564 -39.38 44.97 -21.24
CA SER A 564 -39.61 45.88 -22.39
C SER A 564 -40.38 45.30 -23.60
N ALA A 565 -40.49 43.97 -23.73
CA ALA A 565 -41.30 43.29 -24.74
C ALA A 565 -42.40 42.34 -24.19
N CYS A 566 -42.53 42.17 -22.86
CA CYS A 566 -43.26 41.03 -22.26
C CYS A 566 -44.14 41.46 -21.06
N PRO A 567 -45.46 41.16 -21.05
CA PRO A 567 -46.40 41.60 -20.01
C PRO A 567 -46.50 40.68 -18.76
N HIS A 568 -45.62 39.69 -18.64
CA HIS A 568 -45.64 38.70 -17.55
C HIS A 568 -44.66 39.07 -16.41
N ASP A 569 -44.96 38.61 -15.19
CA ASP A 569 -44.17 38.91 -14.01
C ASP A 569 -42.84 38.14 -13.99
N PRO A 570 -41.74 38.78 -13.56
CA PRO A 570 -40.44 38.13 -13.48
C PRO A 570 -40.46 36.99 -12.47
N VAL A 571 -40.17 35.78 -12.92
CA VAL A 571 -40.13 34.61 -12.06
C VAL A 571 -38.71 34.44 -11.49
N ALA A 572 -38.60 34.30 -10.16
CA ALA A 572 -37.33 34.02 -9.50
C ALA A 572 -36.90 32.55 -9.71
N LEU A 573 -37.87 31.64 -9.83
CA LEU A 573 -37.68 30.21 -10.09
C LEU A 573 -38.83 29.64 -10.93
N ASP A 574 -38.52 28.99 -12.05
CA ASP A 574 -39.52 28.33 -12.90
C ASP A 574 -39.22 26.84 -13.12
N GLY A 575 -40.28 26.03 -13.10
CA GLY A 575 -40.25 24.58 -13.31
C GLY A 575 -41.00 24.19 -14.57
N ALA A 576 -40.27 24.01 -15.67
CA ALA A 576 -40.86 23.69 -16.96
C ALA A 576 -41.24 22.19 -17.08
N GLY A 577 -42.40 21.79 -16.51
CA GLY A 577 -43.25 20.75 -17.11
C GLY A 577 -43.01 19.25 -16.84
N GLY A 578 -42.63 18.80 -15.63
CA GLY A 578 -42.57 17.36 -15.27
C GLY A 578 -43.04 17.04 -13.83
N PRO A 579 -43.39 15.78 -13.49
CA PRO A 579 -43.76 15.40 -12.13
C PRO A 579 -42.53 15.51 -11.20
N PHE A 580 -42.54 16.50 -10.30
CA PHE A 580 -41.49 16.78 -9.34
C PHE A 580 -41.44 15.70 -8.24
N ALA A 581 -40.25 15.24 -7.85
CA ALA A 581 -40.09 14.26 -6.77
C ALA A 581 -39.76 14.90 -5.40
N GLN A 582 -39.12 16.07 -5.32
CA GLN A 582 -38.92 16.78 -4.04
C GLN A 582 -38.32 18.17 -4.29
N VAL A 583 -38.90 19.21 -3.71
CA VAL A 583 -38.35 20.57 -3.68
C VAL A 583 -38.47 21.07 -2.24
N SER A 584 -37.36 21.49 -1.62
CA SER A 584 -37.31 21.88 -0.20
C SER A 584 -36.50 23.17 -0.01
N TRP A 585 -37.18 24.27 0.29
CA TRP A 585 -36.58 25.60 0.43
C TRP A 585 -36.38 25.96 1.90
N THR A 586 -35.34 26.74 2.19
CA THR A 586 -35.08 27.24 3.55
C THR A 586 -35.04 28.77 3.68
N LEU A 587 -34.75 29.58 2.65
CA LEU A 587 -34.77 31.06 2.79
C LEU A 587 -34.95 31.81 1.44
N SER A 588 -36.11 32.41 1.18
CA SER A 588 -36.34 33.28 0.01
C SER A 588 -36.63 34.72 0.45
N TYR A 589 -35.88 35.72 -0.05
CA TYR A 589 -36.20 37.15 0.10
C TYR A 589 -36.43 37.77 -1.28
N GLY A 590 -37.69 38.08 -1.60
CA GLY A 590 -38.09 38.69 -2.87
C GLY A 590 -38.07 40.22 -2.82
N HIS A 591 -37.44 40.86 -3.82
CA HIS A 591 -37.37 42.32 -3.97
C HIS A 591 -38.75 42.99 -3.97
N ALA A 592 -38.81 44.23 -3.50
CA ALA A 592 -39.97 45.12 -3.54
C ALA A 592 -40.67 45.11 -4.92
N GLY A 593 -41.85 44.50 -5.00
CA GLY A 593 -42.88 44.80 -6.02
C GLY A 593 -43.11 43.81 -7.17
N GLY A 594 -42.92 42.49 -7.01
CA GLY A 594 -43.36 41.50 -8.01
C GLY A 594 -43.68 40.12 -7.40
N ASP A 595 -44.88 39.63 -7.64
CA ASP A 595 -45.44 38.38 -7.10
C ASP A 595 -44.80 37.12 -7.71
N PHE A 596 -44.68 36.04 -6.93
CA PHE A 596 -44.43 34.67 -7.43
C PHE A 596 -45.73 34.12 -8.04
N PRO A 597 -45.84 33.86 -9.36
CA PRO A 597 -46.98 33.13 -9.88
C PRO A 597 -46.65 31.63 -9.95
N SER A 598 -47.59 30.84 -9.44
CA SER A 598 -47.67 29.37 -9.41
C SER A 598 -46.91 28.63 -8.28
N SER A 599 -47.69 28.32 -7.24
CA SER A 599 -47.49 27.30 -6.19
C SER A 599 -46.74 27.63 -4.88
N ALA A 600 -46.40 28.89 -4.59
CA ALA A 600 -46.24 29.35 -3.20
C ALA A 600 -46.32 30.89 -3.12
N ALA A 601 -47.09 31.41 -2.17
CA ALA A 601 -47.20 32.85 -1.95
C ALA A 601 -45.90 33.42 -1.33
N PRO A 602 -45.43 34.61 -1.76
CA PRO A 602 -44.29 35.28 -1.13
C PRO A 602 -44.60 35.71 0.31
N GLY A 603 -43.68 35.46 1.24
CA GLY A 603 -43.60 36.24 2.47
C GLY A 603 -43.06 37.64 2.16
N GLN A 604 -43.67 38.69 2.73
CA GLN A 604 -43.07 40.02 2.71
C GLN A 604 -42.04 40.19 3.84
N ASP A 605 -41.11 41.12 3.64
CA ASP A 605 -39.96 41.37 4.51
C ASP A 605 -40.32 41.55 6.00
N GLY A 606 -39.59 40.83 6.85
CA GLY A 606 -39.42 41.18 8.25
C GLY A 606 -39.55 40.02 9.23
N ASN A 607 -38.40 39.62 9.77
CA ASN A 607 -38.21 39.26 11.19
C ASN A 607 -38.37 37.80 11.65
N LEU A 608 -37.89 36.82 10.88
CA LEU A 608 -37.60 35.50 11.45
C LEU A 608 -36.09 35.26 11.50
N SER A 609 -35.54 35.26 12.72
CA SER A 609 -34.14 34.92 13.01
C SER A 609 -33.92 33.42 13.26
N ALA A 610 -34.90 32.57 12.93
CA ALA A 610 -34.79 31.12 13.01
C ALA A 610 -35.88 30.46 12.16
N ASP A 611 -35.55 29.25 11.71
CA ASP A 611 -36.24 28.38 10.76
C ASP A 611 -37.76 28.28 10.95
N ALA A 612 -38.49 28.46 9.85
CA ALA A 612 -39.93 28.25 9.79
C ALA A 612 -40.18 27.16 8.75
N PHE A 613 -40.85 26.10 9.19
CA PHE A 613 -41.38 24.94 8.44
C PHE A 613 -40.53 23.66 8.47
N PRO A 614 -40.97 22.62 9.21
CA PRO A 614 -40.60 21.25 8.87
C PRO A 614 -41.41 20.79 7.65
N GLY A 615 -40.75 20.04 6.77
CA GLY A 615 -41.19 19.70 5.41
C GLY A 615 -42.61 19.19 5.24
N VAL A 616 -43.23 19.60 4.13
CA VAL A 616 -44.56 19.15 3.70
C VAL A 616 -44.39 18.16 2.53
N SER A 617 -44.96 16.97 2.69
CA SER A 617 -45.06 15.95 1.64
C SER A 617 -46.43 16.05 0.96
N PHE A 618 -46.46 16.28 -0.35
CA PHE A 618 -47.70 16.33 -1.14
C PHE A 618 -47.98 14.96 -1.79
N THR A 619 -48.39 13.98 -0.98
CA THR A 619 -48.99 12.74 -1.50
C THR A 619 -50.26 12.37 -0.72
N GLY A 620 -51.46 12.58 -1.29
CA GLY A 620 -52.74 12.07 -0.75
C GLY A 620 -53.97 12.99 -0.93
N ASP A 621 -55.19 12.45 -0.72
CA ASP A 621 -56.49 13.17 -0.78
C ASP A 621 -56.43 14.47 0.06
N PRO A 622 -56.68 15.65 -0.53
CA PRO A 622 -56.60 16.94 0.16
C PRO A 622 -57.55 17.08 1.34
N ARG A 623 -58.55 16.21 1.48
CA ARG A 623 -59.46 16.17 2.64
C ARG A 623 -58.83 15.54 3.90
N GLY A 624 -57.63 14.95 3.78
CA GLY A 624 -56.87 14.40 4.91
C GLY A 624 -55.74 15.31 5.41
N TRP A 625 -55.54 16.49 4.81
CA TRP A 625 -54.46 17.39 5.18
C TRP A 625 -54.79 18.11 6.49
N SER A 626 -53.88 18.07 7.46
CA SER A 626 -53.97 18.85 8.70
C SER A 626 -52.74 19.73 8.81
N VAL A 627 -52.90 21.02 8.50
CA VAL A 627 -51.90 22.05 8.78
C VAL A 627 -52.29 22.66 10.12
N ARG A 628 -51.69 22.18 11.22
CA ARG A 628 -51.78 22.85 12.53
C ARG A 628 -50.40 23.37 12.88
N LEU A 629 -50.32 24.66 13.23
CA LEU A 629 -49.11 25.23 13.79
C LEU A 629 -48.87 24.60 15.19
N PRO A 630 -47.65 24.14 15.50
CA PRO A 630 -47.34 23.64 16.83
C PRO A 630 -47.39 24.77 17.88
N VAL A 631 -47.76 24.41 19.11
CA VAL A 631 -47.80 25.35 20.24
C VAL A 631 -46.42 25.99 20.43
N GLY A 632 -46.36 27.32 20.34
CA GLY A 632 -45.11 28.09 20.44
C GLY A 632 -44.45 28.45 19.10
N SER A 633 -45.09 28.15 17.97
CA SER A 633 -44.65 28.60 16.64
C SER A 633 -44.57 30.14 16.58
N PRO A 634 -43.47 30.73 16.08
CA PRO A 634 -43.36 32.18 15.88
C PRO A 634 -44.26 32.70 14.75
N ALA A 635 -44.92 31.81 14.01
CA ALA A 635 -45.93 32.15 13.00
C ALA A 635 -47.34 32.35 13.57
N ILE A 636 -47.55 32.05 14.87
CA ILE A 636 -48.83 32.31 15.56
C ILE A 636 -48.94 33.80 15.86
N ASP A 637 -50.08 34.42 15.51
CA ASP A 637 -50.38 35.85 15.70
C ASP A 637 -49.37 36.82 15.05
N ALA A 638 -48.71 36.39 13.97
CA ALA A 638 -47.60 37.12 13.32
C ALA A 638 -47.99 37.89 12.04
N GLY A 639 -49.27 37.88 11.68
CA GLY A 639 -49.82 38.52 10.49
C GLY A 639 -50.09 40.02 10.64
N GLU A 640 -50.74 40.61 9.64
CA GLU A 640 -50.93 42.06 9.57
C GLU A 640 -51.73 42.59 10.78
N PRO A 641 -51.21 43.57 11.56
CA PRO A 641 -51.88 44.07 12.76
C PRO A 641 -53.23 44.79 12.54
N GLY A 642 -53.61 45.03 11.27
CA GLY A 642 -54.85 45.68 10.86
C GLY A 642 -56.01 44.72 10.55
N GLU A 643 -55.70 43.44 10.35
CA GLU A 643 -56.66 42.35 10.15
C GLU A 643 -56.69 41.52 11.44
N LEU A 644 -57.83 40.94 11.81
CA LEU A 644 -57.92 40.07 12.98
C LEU A 644 -58.55 38.74 12.59
N ASP A 645 -58.04 37.67 13.18
CA ASP A 645 -58.71 36.38 13.14
C ASP A 645 -60.06 36.46 13.86
N ALA A 646 -60.90 35.44 13.65
CA ALA A 646 -62.27 35.41 14.16
C ALA A 646 -62.36 35.47 15.71
N ASP A 647 -61.27 35.15 16.42
CA ASP A 647 -61.14 35.26 17.87
C ASP A 647 -60.50 36.59 18.35
N GLY A 648 -60.14 37.47 17.40
CA GLY A 648 -59.63 38.80 17.67
C GLY A 648 -58.12 38.89 17.89
N SER A 649 -57.35 37.83 17.63
CA SER A 649 -55.89 37.91 17.57
C SER A 649 -55.40 38.39 16.20
N ALA A 650 -54.12 38.74 16.09
CA ALA A 650 -53.52 39.04 14.79
C ALA A 650 -53.50 37.75 13.94
N PRO A 651 -53.59 37.81 12.61
CA PRO A 651 -53.75 36.61 11.79
C PRO A 651 -52.51 35.73 11.81
N ASP A 652 -52.64 34.41 11.70
CA ASP A 652 -51.47 33.53 11.55
C ASP A 652 -50.81 33.67 10.16
N LEU A 653 -49.47 33.69 10.10
CA LEU A 653 -48.75 33.81 8.82
C LEU A 653 -48.75 32.45 8.08
N GLY A 654 -49.51 32.34 6.99
CA GLY A 654 -49.44 31.21 6.05
C GLY A 654 -50.44 30.06 6.25
N ALA A 655 -51.47 30.21 7.09
CA ALA A 655 -52.59 29.28 7.14
C ALA A 655 -53.90 30.01 7.45
N TYR A 656 -54.79 30.14 6.47
CA TYR A 656 -56.19 30.43 6.78
C TYR A 656 -56.79 29.21 7.50
N GLY A 657 -57.02 29.32 8.80
CA GLY A 657 -57.74 28.28 9.53
C GLY A 657 -57.58 28.31 11.03
N GLY A 658 -58.00 29.39 11.67
CA GLY A 658 -58.39 29.33 13.08
C GLY A 658 -59.45 28.23 13.33
N PRO A 659 -59.83 27.94 14.59
CA PRO A 659 -60.50 26.70 15.03
C PRO A 659 -61.90 26.37 14.45
N GLY A 660 -62.35 27.03 13.38
CA GLY A 660 -63.61 26.78 12.68
C GLY A 660 -63.65 27.16 11.18
N GLY A 661 -62.52 27.26 10.47
CA GLY A 661 -62.52 27.63 9.05
C GLY A 661 -63.10 26.55 8.11
N GLU A 662 -64.29 26.80 7.55
CA GLU A 662 -64.82 26.02 6.41
C GLU A 662 -64.07 26.38 5.12
N PHE A 663 -63.65 25.35 4.37
CA PHE A 663 -62.94 25.45 3.10
C PHE A 663 -63.90 25.90 1.99
N HIS A 664 -63.65 27.05 1.35
CA HIS A 664 -64.29 27.42 0.08
C HIS A 664 -63.24 27.45 -1.03
N LEU A 665 -63.18 26.39 -1.84
CA LEU A 665 -62.56 26.43 -3.15
C LEU A 665 -63.59 27.01 -4.12
N MET A 666 -63.26 28.12 -4.80
CA MET A 666 -63.93 28.47 -6.05
C MET A 666 -63.18 27.79 -7.20
N ASP A 667 -63.94 27.14 -8.08
CA ASP A 667 -63.52 26.38 -9.28
C ASP A 667 -62.61 27.16 -10.23
#